data_AF-E8WSE0-F1
#
_entry.id   AF-E8WSE0-F1
#
_cell.length_a   1.000
_cell.length_b   1.000
_cell.length_c   1.000
_cell.angle_alpha   90.00
_cell.angle_beta   90.00
_cell.angle_gamma   90.00
#
_symmetry.space_group_name_H-M   'P 1'
#
loop_
_entity.id
_entity.type
_entity.pdbx_description
1 polymer ?
#
loop_
_entity_poly.entity_id
_entity_poly.type
_entity_poly.pdbx_seq_one_letter_code
_entity_poly.pdbx_strand_id
1 'polypeptide(L)'
;MSWHVAMENAQKTLHSPLIPSSLELISLIKKVNPTTVCLPEVEREQGYEMKSRLQNLLLEQYGETFCLAPHPLNSDIVLIKHTALPSIDACHTELAALSCKALDCVAAIDPAPAAQKSPKKSRTRKEKREGAGPGEAVPEILKRAQGFLAEYDFTEAGELLRSIRISDRNELVFVERAARALVEEIGAYQQAVELLLAQQNQFLRDPRLRVLLARAYYLSGALPEARAILDDMHRGDLDKEALVAYADIAHKDGNLALALKLLRAAEETEGYAGGLESLKQEVESALHAQAEPLLERAFSALDCADMSEAELLARQVLQLCPNNQRAREIVVHIDSGRQAAEIAALWESLAQAEGCEARLELLEQLSGRDRENRERITGLIASEKSRQKKELAQARLERLRALAKENAWPEAFDIVWWLQSQTGQDDACREACSISPYLSVLYENRRLSRLSERSARQLWLDLIKAMTSARSGQPGDCLETLEGVRHYFEKYQAFREVYDRVLRDEQEKAREEIKGLLLVASREDTSLSQAHHCLSAVRRAMVHLPTEESAELCRILEARIAELTPPVPEDELVEAYKYAARSGNHEKAAIIRSFISEQAVLDQFDVELAEDFAIERSSVRLEFSDTLEVDLLSEEPLLWVGSTDRHLLLREAEDAILVVHLEKMKATRFASPHFKDLHIADFIPTDDTFLFRNLEDPLPRWRAELSDEKSAFTACFDIREFCEQENDGPLAIYLSSERVTDYYALIRDIKGVKPGRVVRKRLGNRSPVSDSIKIGNKVNTDMRRLSWHPDKFIIGAEDIMKVCTRNLTSDYKVDMPPGDIWAIDLANGHFYYFDRALLKRTDLDFENTERFLNSGCCFFFQDHQKLGLCPATNTLMLGLGPKAALYDFASNKISKPFSWGRVIGTKPARKWYIYDYCKEIRTLTLRDVTLELSTLLEWEEAETPLNGRKEKNPEWHLKLHDQVYFGFKGKEEPEEPPNGEEHSLEGEPNEPQGDPPRIQE
;
A
#
# COMPACT_ATOMS: atom_id res chain seq x y z
N MET A 1 61.89 -15.31 34.35
CA MET A 1 62.60 -16.55 33.92
C MET A 1 62.39 -16.93 32.44
N SER A 2 61.58 -16.23 31.64
CA SER A 2 61.28 -16.64 30.25
C SER A 2 62.31 -16.19 29.19
N TRP A 3 63.01 -15.08 29.39
CA TRP A 3 63.92 -14.52 28.38
C TRP A 3 65.22 -15.31 28.21
N HIS A 4 65.87 -15.76 29.29
CA HIS A 4 67.06 -16.62 29.17
C HIS A 4 66.75 -17.96 28.48
N VAL A 5 65.55 -18.52 28.70
CA VAL A 5 65.09 -19.72 27.99
C VAL A 5 64.89 -19.42 26.50
N ALA A 6 64.34 -18.26 26.16
CA ALA A 6 64.22 -17.82 24.77
C ALA A 6 65.60 -17.61 24.11
N MET A 7 66.57 -17.06 24.84
CA MET A 7 67.96 -16.89 24.40
C MET A 7 68.67 -18.23 24.19
N GLU A 8 68.55 -19.18 25.12
CA GLU A 8 69.09 -20.53 24.95
C GLU A 8 68.46 -21.25 23.75
N ASN A 9 67.14 -21.11 23.58
CA ASN A 9 66.44 -21.70 22.44
C ASN A 9 66.88 -21.05 21.12
N ALA A 10 66.95 -19.72 21.06
CA ALA A 10 67.49 -18.99 19.91
C ALA A 10 68.92 -19.44 19.58
N GLN A 11 69.76 -19.65 20.58
CA GLN A 11 71.12 -20.11 20.39
C GLN A 11 71.16 -21.57 19.90
N LYS A 12 70.35 -22.47 20.45
CA LYS A 12 70.20 -23.84 19.92
C LYS A 12 69.71 -23.84 18.47
N THR A 13 68.76 -22.98 18.15
CA THR A 13 68.21 -22.79 16.81
C THR A 13 69.27 -22.34 15.81
N LEU A 14 70.12 -21.36 16.17
CA LEU A 14 71.22 -20.91 15.31
C LEU A 14 72.30 -21.98 15.05
N HIS A 15 72.44 -22.98 15.93
CA HIS A 15 73.43 -24.06 15.80
C HIS A 15 72.82 -25.40 15.35
N SER A 16 71.51 -25.43 15.10
CA SER A 16 70.80 -26.63 14.65
C SER A 16 71.03 -26.88 13.15
N PRO A 17 71.31 -28.12 12.71
CA PRO A 17 71.36 -28.47 11.30
C PRO A 17 69.97 -28.52 10.65
N LEU A 18 68.90 -28.58 11.46
CA LEU A 18 67.51 -28.49 11.01
C LEU A 18 67.10 -27.03 10.90
N ILE A 19 66.70 -26.62 9.69
CA ILE A 19 66.25 -25.26 9.39
C ILE A 19 64.84 -25.07 9.99
N PRO A 20 64.65 -24.14 10.95
CA PRO A 20 63.36 -23.86 11.55
C PRO A 20 62.46 -23.12 10.56
N SER A 21 61.14 -23.25 10.71
CA SER A 21 60.19 -22.53 9.85
C SER A 21 60.30 -21.00 10.04
N SER A 22 59.85 -20.25 9.03
CA SER A 22 59.85 -18.78 9.07
C SER A 22 59.03 -18.22 10.26
N LEU A 23 57.91 -18.86 10.61
CA LEU A 23 57.07 -18.48 11.75
C LEU A 23 57.75 -18.75 13.10
N GLU A 24 58.48 -19.86 13.23
CA GLU A 24 59.26 -20.17 14.44
C GLU A 24 60.39 -19.14 14.63
N LEU A 25 61.08 -18.78 13.54
CA LEU A 25 62.10 -17.73 13.58
C LEU A 25 61.51 -16.37 13.96
N ILE A 26 60.37 -15.97 13.39
CA ILE A 26 59.68 -14.71 13.75
C ILE A 26 59.27 -14.72 15.23
N SER A 27 58.73 -15.83 15.72
CA SER A 27 58.33 -15.97 17.13
C SER A 27 59.54 -15.85 18.06
N LEU A 28 60.66 -16.49 17.72
CA LEU A 28 61.91 -16.39 18.47
C LEU A 28 62.47 -14.97 18.46
N ILE A 29 62.50 -14.30 17.29
CA ILE A 29 62.92 -12.91 17.14
C ILE A 29 62.11 -11.98 18.06
N LYS A 30 60.78 -12.16 18.14
CA LYS A 30 59.91 -11.36 19.02
C LYS A 30 60.16 -11.66 20.50
N LYS A 31 60.48 -12.91 20.86
CA LYS A 31 60.74 -13.33 22.25
C LYS A 31 62.11 -12.89 22.78
N VAL A 32 63.15 -12.80 21.93
CA VAL A 32 64.47 -12.32 22.34
C VAL A 32 64.60 -10.80 22.31
N ASN A 33 63.65 -10.10 21.66
CA ASN A 33 63.67 -8.65 21.53
C ASN A 33 63.61 -7.96 22.92
N PRO A 34 64.64 -7.17 23.30
CA PRO A 34 64.72 -6.59 24.64
C PRO A 34 63.61 -5.59 25.01
N THR A 35 62.89 -5.05 24.03
CA THR A 35 61.88 -4.00 24.26
C THR A 35 60.63 -4.46 25.03
N THR A 36 60.49 -5.76 25.31
CA THR A 36 59.34 -6.33 26.04
C THR A 36 59.70 -6.81 27.45
N VAL A 37 60.96 -6.66 27.90
CA VAL A 37 61.46 -7.18 29.18
C VAL A 37 62.48 -6.23 29.80
N CYS A 38 62.34 -5.87 31.09
CA CYS A 38 63.34 -5.06 31.83
C CYS A 38 64.64 -5.87 32.06
N LEU A 39 65.59 -5.77 31.12
CA LEU A 39 66.89 -6.45 31.18
C LEU A 39 68.02 -5.48 31.54
N PRO A 40 69.05 -5.94 32.30
CA PRO A 40 70.30 -5.21 32.47
C PRO A 40 70.97 -4.86 31.14
N GLU A 41 71.75 -3.78 31.11
CA GLU A 41 72.34 -3.22 29.88
C GLU A 41 73.15 -4.23 29.05
N VAL A 42 73.94 -5.09 29.71
CA VAL A 42 74.73 -6.16 29.07
C VAL A 42 73.84 -7.23 28.42
N GLU A 43 72.73 -7.59 29.07
CA GLU A 43 71.78 -8.59 28.55
C GLU A 43 70.94 -8.01 27.41
N ARG A 44 70.64 -6.72 27.48
CA ARG A 44 69.97 -5.97 26.41
C ARG A 44 70.81 -5.94 25.13
N GLU A 45 72.11 -5.68 25.23
CA GLU A 45 73.04 -5.76 24.09
C GLU A 45 73.09 -7.17 23.48
N GLN A 46 73.19 -8.20 24.32
CA GLN A 46 73.16 -9.60 23.88
C GLN A 46 71.84 -9.97 23.19
N GLY A 47 70.71 -9.45 23.67
CA GLY A 47 69.40 -9.66 23.04
C GLY A 47 69.30 -9.01 21.66
N TYR A 48 69.84 -7.80 21.49
CA TYR A 48 69.90 -7.14 20.18
C TYR A 48 70.83 -7.87 19.20
N GLU A 49 71.98 -8.35 19.65
CA GLU A 49 72.87 -9.17 18.83
C GLU A 49 72.19 -10.47 18.37
N MET A 50 71.53 -11.18 19.30
CA MET A 50 70.80 -12.42 19.00
C MET A 50 69.64 -12.18 18.03
N LYS A 51 68.90 -11.07 18.22
CA LYS A 51 67.83 -10.63 17.32
C LYS A 51 68.38 -10.40 15.91
N SER A 52 69.50 -9.69 15.76
CA SER A 52 70.13 -9.45 14.45
C SER A 52 70.57 -10.77 13.78
N ARG A 53 71.15 -11.71 14.53
CA ARG A 53 71.56 -13.01 13.98
C ARG A 53 70.38 -13.85 13.49
N LEU A 54 69.26 -13.85 14.23
CA LEU A 54 68.04 -14.55 13.81
C LEU A 54 67.36 -13.87 12.62
N GLN A 55 67.37 -12.53 12.54
CA GLN A 55 66.86 -11.78 11.39
C GLN A 55 67.66 -12.10 10.11
N ASN A 56 68.98 -12.18 10.21
CA ASN A 56 69.84 -12.62 9.11
C ASN A 56 69.52 -14.05 8.68
N LEU A 57 69.37 -14.99 9.63
CA LEU A 57 68.99 -16.36 9.31
C LEU A 57 67.61 -16.45 8.62
N LEU A 58 66.64 -15.66 9.07
CA LEU A 58 65.30 -15.61 8.47
C LEU A 58 65.38 -15.17 7.00
N LEU A 59 66.08 -14.09 6.71
CA LEU A 59 66.21 -13.56 5.34
C LEU A 59 67.08 -14.46 4.46
N GLU A 60 68.16 -15.04 4.99
CA GLU A 60 69.01 -15.94 4.20
C GLU A 60 68.30 -17.22 3.77
N GLN A 61 67.36 -17.73 4.58
CA GLN A 61 66.65 -18.99 4.29
C GLN A 61 65.29 -18.78 3.61
N TYR A 62 64.62 -17.67 3.90
CA TYR A 62 63.24 -17.43 3.45
C TYR A 62 63.05 -16.09 2.74
N GLY A 63 64.14 -15.38 2.38
CA GLY A 63 64.12 -14.02 1.85
C GLY A 63 63.19 -13.78 0.66
N GLU A 64 62.95 -14.79 -0.19
CA GLU A 64 62.01 -14.72 -1.32
C GLU A 64 60.56 -14.42 -0.87
N THR A 65 60.20 -14.78 0.36
CA THR A 65 58.87 -14.58 0.92
C THR A 65 58.74 -13.26 1.69
N PHE A 66 59.82 -12.49 1.84
CA PHE A 66 59.85 -11.22 2.56
C PHE A 66 60.29 -10.07 1.65
N CYS A 67 59.95 -8.84 2.04
CA CYS A 67 60.47 -7.61 1.44
C CYS A 67 60.92 -6.65 2.54
N LEU A 68 61.89 -5.78 2.22
CA LEU A 68 62.40 -4.76 3.13
C LEU A 68 61.74 -3.41 2.79
N ALA A 69 60.91 -2.90 3.70
CA ALA A 69 60.29 -1.59 3.56
C ALA A 69 61.07 -0.55 4.39
N PRO A 70 61.54 0.57 3.83
CA PRO A 70 62.24 1.59 4.60
C PRO A 70 61.30 2.23 5.63
N HIS A 71 61.81 2.50 6.83
CA HIS A 71 61.05 3.17 7.87
C HIS A 71 60.83 4.66 7.50
N PRO A 72 59.61 5.21 7.62
CA PRO A 72 59.26 6.53 7.11
C PRO A 72 60.03 7.70 7.75
N LEU A 73 60.64 7.47 8.93
CA LEU A 73 61.39 8.48 9.68
C LEU A 73 62.91 8.29 9.65
N ASN A 74 63.41 7.11 9.24
CA ASN A 74 64.85 6.83 9.16
C ASN A 74 65.11 5.78 8.06
N SER A 75 65.82 6.18 7.00
CA SER A 75 66.14 5.31 5.87
C SER A 75 67.12 4.18 6.21
N ASP A 76 67.83 4.30 7.32
CA ASP A 76 68.80 3.29 7.76
C ASP A 76 68.12 2.15 8.55
N ILE A 77 66.83 2.28 8.85
CA ILE A 77 66.00 1.24 9.48
C ILE A 77 65.03 0.71 8.44
N VAL A 78 64.98 -0.62 8.30
CA VAL A 78 64.05 -1.32 7.42
C VAL A 78 63.15 -2.24 8.22
N LEU A 79 61.91 -2.38 7.75
CA LEU A 79 60.91 -3.30 8.28
C LEU A 79 60.87 -4.55 7.39
N ILE A 80 61.11 -5.72 8.00
CA ILE A 80 61.01 -7.01 7.32
C ILE A 80 59.53 -7.41 7.25
N LYS A 81 58.93 -7.35 6.06
CA LYS A 81 57.51 -7.62 5.82
C LYS A 81 57.30 -8.90 5.03
N HIS A 82 56.31 -9.70 5.40
CA HIS A 82 55.92 -10.87 4.62
C HIS A 82 55.14 -10.45 3.37
N THR A 83 55.55 -10.92 2.19
CA THR A 83 54.99 -10.52 0.90
C THR A 83 53.52 -10.93 0.72
N ALA A 84 53.17 -12.16 1.11
CA ALA A 84 51.81 -12.69 0.96
C ALA A 84 50.86 -12.37 2.14
N LEU A 85 51.37 -11.93 3.29
CA LEU A 85 50.60 -11.78 4.54
C LEU A 85 50.95 -10.45 5.20
N PRO A 86 50.26 -9.34 4.83
CA PRO A 86 50.61 -7.99 5.27
C PRO A 86 50.48 -7.74 6.78
N SER A 87 49.76 -8.61 7.49
CA SER A 87 49.60 -8.57 8.96
C SER A 87 50.74 -9.24 9.72
N ILE A 88 51.66 -9.92 9.03
CA ILE A 88 52.83 -10.56 9.61
C ILE A 88 54.04 -9.67 9.37
N ASP A 89 54.19 -8.68 10.24
CA ASP A 89 55.45 -7.94 10.38
C ASP A 89 56.41 -8.78 11.24
N ALA A 90 57.58 -9.11 10.69
CA ALA A 90 58.58 -9.88 11.43
C ALA A 90 59.22 -8.99 12.49
N CYS A 91 59.78 -7.83 12.11
CA CYS A 91 60.46 -6.86 12.99
C CYS A 91 61.15 -5.71 12.23
N HIS A 92 61.47 -4.62 12.95
CA HIS A 92 62.41 -3.58 12.51
C HIS A 92 63.86 -4.05 12.68
N THR A 93 64.73 -3.67 11.74
CA THR A 93 66.17 -3.91 11.80
C THR A 93 66.94 -2.76 11.15
N GLU A 94 68.17 -2.53 11.56
CA GLU A 94 69.07 -1.58 10.91
C GLU A 94 69.64 -2.22 9.65
N LEU A 95 69.64 -1.49 8.54
CA LEU A 95 70.12 -1.99 7.25
C LEU A 95 71.61 -2.41 7.32
N ALA A 96 72.41 -1.71 8.13
CA ALA A 96 73.82 -2.04 8.36
C ALA A 96 74.03 -3.32 9.19
N ALA A 97 73.03 -3.79 9.93
CA ALA A 97 73.09 -5.01 10.73
C ALA A 97 72.70 -6.27 9.93
N LEU A 98 72.25 -6.11 8.67
CA LEU A 98 71.97 -7.20 7.76
C LEU A 98 73.23 -7.61 6.97
N SER A 99 73.46 -8.90 6.84
CA SER A 99 74.55 -9.48 6.05
C SER A 99 74.29 -9.26 4.57
N CYS A 100 75.35 -9.14 3.76
CA CYS A 100 75.19 -9.04 2.30
C CYS A 100 74.39 -10.22 1.73
N LYS A 101 74.61 -11.42 2.29
CA LYS A 101 73.90 -12.63 1.89
C LYS A 101 72.40 -12.59 2.22
N ALA A 102 72.03 -12.00 3.36
CA ALA A 102 70.62 -11.79 3.72
C ALA A 102 69.95 -10.80 2.77
N LEU A 103 70.64 -9.74 2.36
CA LEU A 103 70.14 -8.73 1.42
C LEU A 103 69.97 -9.31 0.00
N ASP A 104 70.90 -10.16 -0.45
CA ASP A 104 70.85 -10.79 -1.77
C ASP A 104 69.70 -11.82 -1.90
N CYS A 105 69.23 -12.39 -0.79
CA CYS A 105 68.12 -13.35 -0.77
C CYS A 105 66.73 -12.71 -0.80
N VAL A 106 66.62 -11.38 -0.65
CA VAL A 106 65.33 -10.67 -0.66
C VAL A 106 65.03 -10.18 -2.07
N ALA A 107 63.78 -10.35 -2.54
CA ALA A 107 63.37 -9.88 -3.85
C ALA A 107 63.62 -8.36 -4.00
N ALA A 108 64.28 -7.96 -5.10
CA ALA A 108 64.76 -6.60 -5.32
C ALA A 108 63.64 -5.56 -5.20
N ILE A 109 63.91 -4.51 -4.42
CA ILE A 109 63.05 -3.32 -4.30
C ILE A 109 63.10 -2.59 -5.64
N ASP A 110 61.94 -2.46 -6.31
CA ASP A 110 61.78 -1.49 -7.40
C ASP A 110 61.94 -0.08 -6.78
N PRO A 111 62.96 0.71 -7.18
CA PRO A 111 63.19 2.01 -6.57
C PRO A 111 62.17 3.00 -7.12
N ALA A 112 61.07 3.22 -6.40
CA ALA A 112 60.22 4.38 -6.60
C ALA A 112 60.98 5.66 -6.20
N PRO A 113 60.78 6.78 -6.92
CA PRO A 113 61.82 7.77 -7.17
C PRO A 113 62.21 8.56 -5.91
N ALA A 114 63.52 8.70 -5.72
CA ALA A 114 64.12 9.56 -4.73
C ALA A 114 63.58 10.99 -4.84
N ALA A 115 62.76 11.39 -3.86
CA ALA A 115 62.50 12.80 -3.59
C ALA A 115 63.81 13.41 -3.08
N GLN A 116 64.50 14.10 -3.97
CA GLN A 116 65.65 14.94 -3.67
C GLN A 116 65.33 15.88 -2.49
N LYS A 117 65.99 15.65 -1.34
CA LYS A 117 66.25 16.72 -0.37
C LYS A 117 67.76 16.88 -0.23
N SER A 118 68.20 18.01 -0.76
CA SER A 118 69.52 18.62 -0.71
C SER A 118 70.24 18.49 0.64
N PRO A 119 71.58 18.42 0.64
CA PRO A 119 72.37 18.26 1.85
C PRO A 119 72.40 19.56 2.64
N LYS A 120 71.95 19.56 3.89
CA LYS A 120 72.25 20.62 4.86
C LYS A 120 73.09 20.06 6.00
N LYS A 121 74.40 20.19 5.76
CA LYS A 121 75.50 20.45 6.70
C LYS A 121 75.24 20.11 8.17
N SER A 122 76.01 19.13 8.61
CA SER A 122 76.53 18.99 9.97
C SER A 122 76.75 20.35 10.66
N ARG A 123 76.09 20.55 11.78
CA ARG A 123 76.52 21.52 12.77
C ARG A 123 76.55 20.82 14.13
N THR A 124 77.74 20.33 14.45
CA THR A 124 78.21 20.03 15.79
C THR A 124 77.76 21.14 16.75
N ARG A 125 77.02 20.77 17.80
CA ARG A 125 76.90 21.63 18.98
C ARG A 125 77.12 20.80 20.24
N LYS A 126 78.31 21.02 20.81
CA LYS A 126 78.69 20.72 22.19
C LYS A 126 77.61 21.21 23.17
N GLU A 127 77.27 20.31 24.08
CA GLU A 127 76.93 20.48 25.51
C GLU A 127 76.33 21.82 25.98
N LYS A 128 75.17 21.72 26.64
CA LYS A 128 75.04 22.22 28.01
C LYS A 128 74.00 21.40 28.78
N ARG A 129 74.46 20.61 29.75
CA ARG A 129 73.62 20.04 30.82
C ARG A 129 73.06 21.20 31.65
N GLU A 130 71.75 21.38 31.63
CA GLU A 130 71.04 22.20 32.63
C GLU A 130 69.98 21.31 33.29
N GLY A 131 70.19 21.07 34.59
CA GLY A 131 69.26 20.37 35.47
C GLY A 131 67.97 21.17 35.66
N ALA A 132 66.90 20.45 35.96
CA ALA A 132 65.56 20.98 36.16
C ALA A 132 65.57 22.18 37.14
N GLY A 133 65.16 23.35 36.65
CA GLY A 133 64.85 24.50 37.49
C GLY A 133 63.45 24.35 38.10
N PRO A 134 63.22 24.81 39.34
CA PRO A 134 61.89 24.75 39.96
C PRO A 134 60.96 25.75 39.26
N GLY A 135 59.94 25.24 38.56
CA GLY A 135 58.93 26.05 37.87
C GLY A 135 58.68 25.70 36.39
N GLU A 136 59.30 24.63 35.87
CA GLU A 136 59.05 24.15 34.49
C GLU A 136 57.61 23.61 34.37
N ALA A 137 56.91 23.98 33.28
CA ALA A 137 55.51 23.61 33.11
C ALA A 137 55.38 22.10 32.79
N VAL A 138 54.37 21.41 33.34
CA VAL A 138 54.14 19.97 33.16
C VAL A 138 54.19 19.48 31.70
N PRO A 139 53.66 20.22 30.70
CA PRO A 139 53.79 19.85 29.29
C PRO A 139 55.22 19.84 28.76
N GLU A 140 56.10 20.70 29.29
CA GLU A 140 57.51 20.80 28.90
C GLU A 140 58.31 19.62 29.46
N ILE A 141 58.03 19.21 30.71
CA ILE A 141 58.60 18.02 31.34
C ILE A 141 58.25 16.76 30.53
N LEU A 142 56.98 16.61 30.12
CA LEU A 142 56.55 15.48 29.28
C LEU A 142 57.22 15.49 27.90
N LYS A 143 57.37 16.66 27.28
CA LYS A 143 58.04 16.79 25.99
C LYS A 143 59.52 16.42 26.08
N ARG A 144 60.17 16.76 27.19
CA ARG A 144 61.57 16.40 27.46
C ARG A 144 61.71 14.91 27.75
N ALA A 145 60.82 14.34 28.57
CA ALA A 145 60.76 12.89 28.80
C ALA A 145 60.52 12.11 27.50
N GLN A 146 59.67 12.62 26.60
CA GLN A 146 59.48 12.04 25.25
C GLN A 146 60.74 12.14 24.39
N GLY A 147 61.53 13.21 24.54
CA GLY A 147 62.85 13.32 23.90
C GLY A 147 63.78 12.20 24.36
N PHE A 148 63.85 11.95 25.68
CA PHE A 148 64.64 10.85 26.23
C PHE A 148 64.11 9.47 25.82
N LEU A 149 62.79 9.28 25.78
CA LEU A 149 62.19 8.04 25.26
C LEU A 149 62.53 7.80 23.78
N ALA A 150 62.54 8.86 22.95
CA ALA A 150 62.95 8.77 21.56
C ALA A 150 64.45 8.50 21.37
N GLU A 151 65.26 8.90 22.36
CA GLU A 151 66.70 8.62 22.44
C GLU A 151 67.02 7.30 23.18
N TYR A 152 66.00 6.53 23.59
CA TYR A 152 66.10 5.28 24.36
C TYR A 152 66.75 5.42 25.76
N ASP A 153 66.78 6.63 26.32
CA ASP A 153 67.22 6.89 27.69
C ASP A 153 66.04 6.75 28.67
N PHE A 154 65.72 5.50 28.98
CA PHE A 154 64.60 5.14 29.84
C PHE A 154 64.80 5.54 31.31
N THR A 155 66.05 5.70 31.76
CA THR A 155 66.37 6.06 33.15
C THR A 155 66.09 7.54 33.39
N GLU A 156 66.60 8.42 32.51
CA GLU A 156 66.34 9.85 32.62
C GLU A 156 64.86 10.17 32.29
N ALA A 157 64.25 9.45 31.34
CA ALA A 157 62.81 9.55 31.08
C ALA A 157 61.98 9.16 32.30
N GLY A 158 62.30 8.03 32.95
CA GLY A 158 61.57 7.54 34.12
C GLY A 158 61.62 8.51 35.31
N GLU A 159 62.80 9.05 35.61
CA GLU A 159 62.98 10.03 36.68
C GLU A 159 62.22 11.35 36.41
N LEU A 160 62.22 11.83 35.15
CA LEU A 160 61.46 13.01 34.75
C LEU A 160 59.95 12.78 34.85
N LEU A 161 59.45 11.66 34.36
CA LEU A 161 58.02 11.32 34.44
C LEU A 161 57.55 11.17 35.88
N ARG A 162 58.34 10.53 36.75
CA ARG A 162 58.04 10.37 38.18
C ARG A 162 57.93 11.72 38.91
N SER A 163 58.65 12.75 38.45
CA SER A 163 58.69 14.07 39.09
C SER A 163 57.44 14.93 38.85
N ILE A 164 56.55 14.55 37.93
CA ILE A 164 55.37 15.34 37.55
C ILE A 164 54.41 15.53 38.74
N ARG A 165 54.07 16.78 39.06
CA ARG A 165 53.06 17.15 40.07
C ARG A 165 52.12 18.18 39.47
N ILE A 166 50.81 17.91 39.53
CA ILE A 166 49.79 18.81 39.00
C ILE A 166 49.12 19.63 40.09
N SER A 167 48.68 20.83 39.72
CA SER A 167 47.91 21.72 40.62
C SER A 167 46.48 21.94 40.12
N ASP A 168 46.22 21.75 38.82
CA ASP A 168 44.90 21.87 38.20
C ASP A 168 44.40 20.50 37.69
N ARG A 169 43.08 20.26 37.82
CA ARG A 169 42.40 19.09 37.29
C ARG A 169 42.56 18.96 35.76
N ASN A 170 42.68 20.07 35.05
CA ASN A 170 42.87 20.07 33.59
C ASN A 170 44.21 19.43 33.17
N GLU A 171 45.16 19.29 34.11
CA GLU A 171 46.48 18.68 33.87
C GLU A 171 46.49 17.16 34.11
N LEU A 172 45.36 16.56 34.54
CA LEU A 172 45.25 15.11 34.78
C LEU A 172 45.67 14.26 33.58
N VAL A 173 45.37 14.72 32.37
CA VAL A 173 45.73 14.04 31.11
C VAL A 173 47.25 13.83 31.01
N PHE A 174 48.04 14.75 31.57
CA PHE A 174 49.49 14.64 31.56
C PHE A 174 50.01 13.60 32.56
N VAL A 175 49.37 13.49 33.73
CA VAL A 175 49.66 12.43 34.71
C VAL A 175 49.26 11.06 34.16
N GLU A 176 48.09 10.97 33.52
CA GLU A 176 47.64 9.74 32.87
C GLU A 176 48.64 9.28 31.80
N ARG A 177 49.09 10.21 30.93
CA ARG A 177 50.07 9.92 29.89
C ARG A 177 51.44 9.51 30.46
N ALA A 178 51.89 10.16 31.53
CA ALA A 178 53.13 9.82 32.21
C ALA A 178 53.06 8.43 32.88
N ALA A 179 51.95 8.12 33.55
CA ALA A 179 51.73 6.82 34.17
C ALA A 179 51.65 5.71 33.13
N ARG A 180 50.96 5.93 32.00
CA ARG A 180 50.95 4.97 30.88
C ARG A 180 52.34 4.77 30.30
N ALA A 181 53.13 5.83 30.06
CA ALA A 181 54.50 5.68 29.58
C ALA A 181 55.37 4.88 30.56
N LEU A 182 55.24 5.12 31.87
CA LEU A 182 55.95 4.34 32.89
C LEU A 182 55.53 2.86 32.92
N VAL A 183 54.24 2.56 32.74
CA VAL A 183 53.71 1.18 32.78
C VAL A 183 53.92 0.44 31.46
N GLU A 184 53.61 1.05 30.32
CA GLU A 184 53.50 0.40 29.01
C GLU A 184 54.78 0.53 28.16
N GLU A 185 55.51 1.65 28.27
CA GLU A 185 56.70 1.91 27.43
C GLU A 185 58.02 1.62 28.18
N ILE A 186 58.09 1.95 29.47
CA ILE A 186 59.32 1.79 30.28
C ILE A 186 59.29 0.51 31.14
N GLY A 187 58.12 0.05 31.58
CA GLY A 187 57.99 -1.07 32.52
C GLY A 187 58.44 -0.74 33.96
N ALA A 188 58.46 0.54 34.33
CA ALA A 188 58.85 1.02 35.67
C ALA A 188 57.63 1.15 36.60
N TYR A 189 57.00 0.01 36.92
CA TYR A 189 55.72 -0.03 37.67
C TYR A 189 55.78 0.65 39.03
N GLN A 190 56.89 0.49 39.78
CA GLN A 190 57.05 1.15 41.07
C GLN A 190 57.13 2.67 40.95
N GLN A 191 57.78 3.19 39.90
CA GLN A 191 57.82 4.62 39.63
C GLN A 191 56.45 5.16 39.18
N ALA A 192 55.64 4.34 38.49
CA ALA A 192 54.25 4.68 38.17
C ALA A 192 53.37 4.76 39.43
N VAL A 193 53.52 3.82 40.37
CA VAL A 193 52.85 3.87 41.68
C VAL A 193 53.27 5.13 42.45
N GLU A 194 54.58 5.43 42.50
CA GLU A 194 55.10 6.64 43.16
C GLU A 194 54.58 7.93 42.51
N LEU A 195 54.51 7.99 41.18
CA LEU A 195 53.94 9.11 40.44
C LEU A 195 52.47 9.34 40.82
N LEU A 196 51.66 8.27 40.79
CA LEU A 196 50.22 8.35 41.02
C LEU A 196 49.92 8.70 42.48
N LEU A 197 50.55 8.02 43.45
CA LEU A 197 50.35 8.27 44.89
C LEU A 197 50.84 9.64 45.36
N ALA A 198 51.80 10.24 44.65
CA ALA A 198 52.30 11.56 45.00
C ALA A 198 51.39 12.71 44.54
N GLN A 199 50.28 12.42 43.84
CA GLN A 199 49.27 13.42 43.50
C GLN A 199 48.33 13.68 44.70
N GLN A 200 47.65 14.83 44.69
CA GLN A 200 46.67 15.14 45.72
C GLN A 200 45.49 14.16 45.69
N ASN A 201 44.99 13.74 46.87
CA ASN A 201 43.93 12.73 47.01
C ASN A 201 42.66 13.00 46.17
N GLN A 202 42.34 14.27 45.90
CA GLN A 202 41.19 14.64 45.06
C GLN A 202 41.33 14.17 43.60
N PHE A 203 42.55 14.06 43.09
CA PHE A 203 42.87 13.60 41.74
C PHE A 203 42.89 12.07 41.67
N LEU A 204 43.33 11.40 42.74
CA LEU A 204 43.28 9.94 42.89
C LEU A 204 41.87 9.36 42.98
N ARG A 205 40.83 10.19 43.11
CA ARG A 205 39.43 9.76 42.99
C ARG A 205 38.99 9.57 41.54
N ASP A 206 39.75 10.04 40.56
CA ASP A 206 39.42 9.85 39.15
C ASP A 206 39.54 8.36 38.76
N PRO A 207 38.49 7.75 38.21
CA PRO A 207 38.48 6.32 37.87
C PRO A 207 39.67 5.91 36.98
N ARG A 208 40.10 6.75 36.04
CA ARG A 208 41.17 6.42 35.09
C ARG A 208 42.52 6.27 35.80
N LEU A 209 42.80 7.16 36.75
CA LEU A 209 44.02 7.07 37.56
C LEU A 209 43.96 5.90 38.55
N ARG A 210 42.78 5.56 39.07
CA ARG A 210 42.62 4.36 39.94
C ARG A 210 42.83 3.06 39.18
N VAL A 211 42.33 2.95 37.93
CA VAL A 211 42.62 1.81 37.05
C VAL A 211 44.12 1.68 36.79
N LEU A 212 44.79 2.78 36.44
CA LEU A 212 46.25 2.76 36.20
C LEU A 212 47.03 2.42 37.47
N LEU A 213 46.58 2.87 38.65
CA LEU A 213 47.18 2.52 39.93
C LEU A 213 46.99 1.03 40.25
N ALA A 214 45.79 0.50 40.04
CA ALA A 214 45.51 -0.93 40.22
C ALA A 214 46.33 -1.80 39.27
N ARG A 215 46.45 -1.41 38.00
CA ARG A 215 47.31 -2.07 37.01
C ARG A 215 48.78 -2.01 37.41
N ALA A 216 49.27 -0.85 37.86
CA ALA A 216 50.65 -0.70 38.33
C ALA A 216 50.95 -1.58 39.57
N TYR A 217 50.02 -1.69 40.52
CA TYR A 217 50.13 -2.62 41.66
C TYR A 217 50.09 -4.09 41.24
N TYR A 218 49.20 -4.46 40.32
CA TYR A 218 49.14 -5.82 39.79
C TYR A 218 50.46 -6.22 39.12
N LEU A 219 50.99 -5.35 38.25
CA LEU A 219 52.24 -5.59 37.52
C LEU A 219 53.48 -5.53 38.41
N SER A 220 53.45 -4.78 39.52
CA SER A 220 54.52 -4.78 40.53
C SER A 220 54.46 -5.98 41.48
N GLY A 221 53.39 -6.80 41.42
CA GLY A 221 53.20 -7.98 42.27
C GLY A 221 52.49 -7.72 43.60
N ALA A 222 52.03 -6.49 43.84
CA ALA A 222 51.25 -6.09 45.01
C ALA A 222 49.76 -6.45 44.82
N LEU A 223 49.45 -7.75 44.76
CA LEU A 223 48.10 -8.26 44.46
C LEU A 223 47.03 -7.85 45.49
N PRO A 224 47.29 -7.82 46.81
CA PRO A 224 46.29 -7.35 47.79
C PRO A 224 45.89 -5.88 47.58
N GLU A 225 46.85 -5.02 47.27
CA GLU A 225 46.64 -3.59 47.01
C GLU A 225 45.90 -3.37 45.68
N ALA A 226 46.26 -4.13 44.64
CA ALA A 226 45.54 -4.13 43.37
C ALA A 226 44.08 -4.57 43.56
N ARG A 227 43.85 -5.65 44.32
CA ARG A 227 42.53 -6.17 44.64
C ARG A 227 41.68 -5.15 45.39
N ALA A 228 42.21 -4.53 46.44
CA ALA A 228 41.47 -3.56 47.24
C ALA A 228 40.95 -2.39 46.37
N ILE A 229 41.72 -1.98 45.36
CA ILE A 229 41.28 -0.95 44.43
C ILE A 229 40.24 -1.50 43.44
N LEU A 230 40.44 -2.69 42.89
CA LEU A 230 39.54 -3.31 41.91
C LEU A 230 38.17 -3.69 42.50
N ASP A 231 38.13 -4.17 43.75
CA ASP A 231 36.89 -4.50 44.48
C ASP A 231 36.06 -3.22 44.77
N ASP A 232 36.71 -2.08 44.97
CA ASP A 232 36.09 -0.78 45.23
C ASP A 232 35.56 -0.07 43.95
N MET A 233 35.88 -0.59 42.77
CA MET A 233 35.53 0.02 41.49
C MET A 233 34.32 -0.63 40.82
N HIS A 234 33.51 0.18 40.12
CA HIS A 234 32.42 -0.35 39.33
C HIS A 234 32.96 -1.04 38.07
N ARG A 235 32.36 -2.17 37.69
CA ARG A 235 32.85 -3.01 36.58
C ARG A 235 32.94 -2.28 35.23
N GLY A 236 32.02 -1.34 34.99
CA GLY A 236 32.01 -0.52 33.76
C GLY A 236 33.11 0.53 33.69
N ASP A 237 33.81 0.81 34.79
CA ASP A 237 34.92 1.77 34.84
C ASP A 237 36.28 1.09 34.61
N LEU A 238 36.33 -0.25 34.54
CA LEU A 238 37.53 -1.04 34.34
C LEU A 238 37.81 -1.20 32.85
N ASP A 239 39.06 -0.96 32.44
CA ASP A 239 39.52 -1.30 31.09
C ASP A 239 39.73 -2.83 30.95
N LYS A 240 39.87 -3.29 29.71
CA LYS A 240 40.01 -4.73 29.41
C LYS A 240 41.18 -5.39 30.15
N GLU A 241 42.31 -4.68 30.28
CA GLU A 241 43.48 -5.20 30.99
C GLU A 241 43.27 -5.28 32.51
N ALA A 242 42.57 -4.31 33.11
CA ALA A 242 42.21 -4.35 34.52
C ALA A 242 41.18 -5.46 34.82
N LEU A 243 40.24 -5.73 33.90
CA LEU A 243 39.31 -6.86 34.02
C LEU A 243 40.04 -8.21 33.98
N VAL A 244 41.05 -8.36 33.11
CA VAL A 244 41.89 -9.57 33.05
C VAL A 244 42.75 -9.71 34.31
N ALA A 245 43.36 -8.63 34.79
CA ALA A 245 44.12 -8.63 36.04
C ALA A 245 43.23 -9.02 37.24
N TYR A 246 42.00 -8.51 37.28
CA TYR A 246 41.05 -8.85 38.33
C TYR A 246 40.59 -10.32 38.24
N ALA A 247 40.36 -10.82 37.02
CA ALA A 247 40.04 -12.23 36.80
C ALA A 247 41.18 -13.16 37.22
N ASP A 248 42.44 -12.78 36.98
CA ASP A 248 43.62 -13.54 37.39
C ASP A 248 43.75 -13.60 38.92
N ILE A 249 43.53 -12.47 39.61
CA ILE A 249 43.47 -12.44 41.08
C ILE A 249 42.35 -13.36 41.59
N ALA A 250 41.15 -13.25 41.02
CA ALA A 250 40.01 -14.09 41.41
C ALA A 250 40.26 -15.59 41.15
N HIS A 251 40.95 -15.93 40.06
CA HIS A 251 41.36 -17.30 39.75
C HIS A 251 42.37 -17.83 40.79
N LYS A 252 43.39 -17.04 41.13
CA LYS A 252 44.39 -17.37 42.16
C LYS A 252 43.79 -17.54 43.56
N ASP A 253 42.71 -16.83 43.85
CA ASP A 253 41.92 -16.99 45.08
C ASP A 253 40.99 -18.21 45.07
N GLY A 254 40.89 -18.93 43.95
CA GLY A 254 40.00 -20.09 43.78
C GLY A 254 38.54 -19.72 43.47
N ASN A 255 38.21 -18.45 43.22
CA ASN A 255 36.87 -18.02 42.87
C ASN A 255 36.63 -18.09 41.35
N LEU A 256 36.49 -19.31 40.84
CA LEU A 256 36.33 -19.59 39.40
C LEU A 256 35.08 -18.95 38.79
N ALA A 257 33.99 -18.83 39.55
CA ALA A 257 32.75 -18.20 39.08
C ALA A 257 32.92 -16.69 38.86
N LEU A 258 33.60 -16.00 39.77
CA LEU A 258 33.92 -14.59 39.61
C LEU A 258 34.93 -14.38 38.48
N ALA A 259 35.96 -15.23 38.39
CA ALA A 259 36.96 -15.19 37.32
C ALA A 259 36.31 -15.33 35.93
N LEU A 260 35.44 -16.33 35.73
CA LEU A 260 34.72 -16.52 34.47
C LEU A 260 33.82 -15.33 34.12
N LYS A 261 33.11 -14.77 35.12
CA LYS A 261 32.24 -13.59 34.91
C LYS A 261 33.04 -12.35 34.49
N LEU A 262 34.24 -12.17 35.05
CA LEU A 262 35.13 -11.07 34.72
C LEU A 262 35.78 -11.26 33.34
N LEU A 263 36.16 -12.49 32.98
CA LEU A 263 36.69 -12.81 31.65
C LEU A 263 35.66 -12.56 30.54
N ARG A 264 34.39 -12.93 30.75
CA ARG A 264 33.31 -12.59 29.81
C ARG A 264 33.13 -11.08 29.65
N ALA A 265 33.16 -10.33 30.76
CA ALA A 265 33.11 -8.87 30.70
C ALA A 265 34.33 -8.29 29.96
N ALA A 266 35.51 -8.89 30.09
CA ALA A 266 36.69 -8.50 29.34
C ALA A 266 36.57 -8.80 27.83
N GLU A 267 35.91 -9.89 27.44
CA GLU A 267 35.63 -10.21 26.03
C GLU A 267 34.69 -9.18 25.39
N GLU A 268 33.69 -8.73 26.14
CA GLU A 268 32.71 -7.71 25.72
C GLU A 268 33.31 -6.28 25.67
N THR A 269 34.45 -6.06 26.34
CA THR A 269 35.12 -4.74 26.39
C THR A 269 36.13 -4.57 25.25
N GLU A 270 36.06 -3.44 24.54
CA GLU A 270 37.00 -3.09 23.48
C GLU A 270 38.45 -2.92 24.00
N GLY A 271 39.43 -3.36 23.23
CA GLY A 271 40.86 -3.27 23.57
C GLY A 271 41.60 -4.60 23.43
N TYR A 272 42.91 -4.56 23.69
CA TYR A 272 43.79 -5.72 23.72
C TYR A 272 44.24 -5.98 25.16
N ALA A 273 44.28 -7.25 25.57
CA ALA A 273 44.85 -7.66 26.85
C ALA A 273 45.66 -8.94 26.63
N GLY A 274 46.97 -8.86 26.87
CA GLY A 274 47.85 -10.02 26.77
C GLY A 274 47.48 -11.09 27.80
N GLY A 275 47.40 -12.35 27.38
CA GLY A 275 47.14 -13.48 28.30
C GLY A 275 45.67 -13.81 28.57
N LEU A 276 44.70 -13.04 28.03
CA LEU A 276 43.26 -13.30 28.17
C LEU A 276 42.88 -14.75 27.81
N GLU A 277 43.30 -15.21 26.63
CA GLU A 277 43.00 -16.57 26.14
C GLU A 277 43.64 -17.66 27.01
N SER A 278 44.85 -17.45 27.52
CA SER A 278 45.53 -18.40 28.41
C SER A 278 44.77 -18.54 29.73
N LEU A 279 44.42 -17.41 30.34
CA LEU A 279 43.69 -17.39 31.61
C LEU A 279 42.28 -17.97 31.46
N LYS A 280 41.62 -17.74 30.32
CA LYS A 280 40.33 -18.38 30.00
C LYS A 280 40.44 -19.89 29.94
N GLN A 281 41.45 -20.42 29.25
CA GLN A 281 41.70 -21.87 29.19
C GLN A 281 42.00 -22.45 30.58
N GLU A 282 42.77 -21.75 31.41
CA GLU A 282 43.07 -22.16 32.79
C GLU A 282 41.79 -22.22 33.64
N VAL A 283 40.96 -21.17 33.62
CA VAL A 283 39.67 -21.13 34.35
C VAL A 283 38.69 -22.20 33.84
N GLU A 284 38.58 -22.39 32.52
CA GLU A 284 37.72 -23.41 31.93
C GLU A 284 38.18 -24.83 32.31
N SER A 285 39.48 -25.10 32.27
CA SER A 285 40.03 -26.40 32.67
C SER A 285 39.74 -26.72 34.15
N ALA A 286 39.82 -25.71 35.03
CA ALA A 286 39.51 -25.85 36.44
C ALA A 286 38.01 -26.11 36.70
N LEU A 287 37.12 -25.48 35.93
CA LEU A 287 35.68 -25.73 35.99
C LEU A 287 35.32 -27.13 35.47
N HIS A 288 35.95 -27.59 34.40
CA HIS A 288 35.78 -28.95 33.89
C HIS A 288 36.19 -30.01 34.91
N ALA A 289 37.31 -29.80 35.61
CA ALA A 289 37.76 -30.70 36.66
C ALA A 289 36.76 -30.80 37.84
N GLN A 290 36.03 -29.72 38.17
CA GLN A 290 34.97 -29.76 39.19
C GLN A 290 33.68 -30.46 38.71
N ALA A 291 33.41 -30.43 37.41
CA ALA A 291 32.20 -30.99 36.82
C ALA A 291 32.25 -32.51 36.59
N GLU A 292 33.43 -33.08 36.30
CA GLU A 292 33.59 -34.51 35.99
C GLU A 292 33.01 -35.48 37.04
N PRO A 293 33.26 -35.34 38.36
CA PRO A 293 32.71 -36.28 39.35
C PRO A 293 31.18 -36.22 39.48
N LEU A 294 30.57 -35.07 39.18
CA LEU A 294 29.11 -34.93 39.14
C LEU A 294 28.53 -35.63 37.91
N LEU A 295 29.24 -35.55 36.79
CA LEU A 295 28.85 -36.19 35.54
C LEU A 295 28.93 -37.72 35.64
N GLU A 296 29.98 -38.28 36.26
CA GLU A 296 30.09 -39.72 36.53
C GLU A 296 28.93 -40.24 37.38
N ARG A 297 28.53 -39.47 38.41
CA ARG A 297 27.35 -39.80 39.22
C ARG A 297 26.04 -39.72 38.43
N ALA A 298 25.91 -38.74 37.53
CA ALA A 298 24.72 -38.62 36.67
C ALA A 298 24.56 -39.83 35.75
N PHE A 299 25.66 -40.33 35.16
CA PHE A 299 25.64 -41.56 34.37
C PHE A 299 25.31 -42.80 35.21
N SER A 300 25.90 -42.92 36.41
CA SER A 300 25.57 -44.03 37.30
C SER A 300 24.10 -44.03 37.74
N ALA A 301 23.48 -42.86 37.94
CA ALA A 301 22.06 -42.74 38.23
C ALA A 301 21.19 -43.16 37.03
N LEU A 302 21.61 -42.80 35.81
CA LEU A 302 20.95 -43.21 34.56
C LEU A 302 21.00 -44.73 34.37
N ASP A 303 22.15 -45.37 34.64
CA ASP A 303 22.33 -46.83 34.56
C ASP A 303 21.46 -47.58 35.59
N CYS A 304 21.23 -46.97 36.75
CA CYS A 304 20.33 -47.48 37.79
C CYS A 304 18.84 -47.16 37.55
N ALA A 305 18.51 -46.52 36.42
CA ALA A 305 17.17 -46.03 36.07
C ALA A 305 16.57 -44.99 37.03
N ASP A 306 17.39 -44.30 37.83
CA ASP A 306 16.96 -43.14 38.61
C ASP A 306 17.02 -41.86 37.76
N MET A 307 15.95 -41.67 36.98
CA MET A 307 15.84 -40.52 36.06
C MET A 307 15.81 -39.17 36.80
N SER A 308 15.34 -39.13 38.05
CA SER A 308 15.23 -37.87 38.79
C SER A 308 16.59 -37.41 39.31
N GLU A 309 17.38 -38.34 39.87
CA GLU A 309 18.74 -38.05 40.31
C GLU A 309 19.68 -37.74 39.12
N ALA A 310 19.56 -38.49 38.02
CA ALA A 310 20.33 -38.24 36.80
C ALA A 310 20.08 -36.85 36.20
N GLU A 311 18.81 -36.41 36.12
CA GLU A 311 18.45 -35.08 35.62
C GLU A 311 18.99 -33.96 36.52
N LEU A 312 18.87 -34.12 37.84
CA LEU A 312 19.33 -33.13 38.82
C LEU A 312 20.85 -32.94 38.74
N LEU A 313 21.62 -34.03 38.69
CA LEU A 313 23.08 -33.99 38.59
C LEU A 313 23.55 -33.43 37.23
N ALA A 314 22.89 -33.81 36.12
CA ALA A 314 23.19 -33.26 34.80
C ALA A 314 22.92 -31.75 34.72
N ARG A 315 21.82 -31.26 35.33
CA ARG A 315 21.53 -29.82 35.41
C ARG A 315 22.54 -29.07 36.29
N GLN A 316 23.03 -29.67 37.37
CA GLN A 316 24.12 -29.10 38.18
C GLN A 316 25.43 -28.98 37.39
N VAL A 317 25.77 -29.99 36.58
CA VAL A 317 26.92 -29.94 35.66
C VAL A 317 26.75 -28.81 34.64
N LEU A 318 25.55 -28.62 34.08
CA LEU A 318 25.27 -27.53 33.12
C LEU A 318 25.30 -26.13 33.76
N GLN A 319 25.08 -26.01 35.07
CA GLN A 319 25.27 -24.74 35.78
C GLN A 319 26.75 -24.36 35.91
N LEU A 320 27.63 -25.35 36.12
CA LEU A 320 29.08 -25.16 36.21
C LEU A 320 29.74 -25.03 34.83
N CYS A 321 29.33 -25.87 33.89
CA CYS A 321 29.85 -25.98 32.53
C CYS A 321 28.68 -26.00 31.53
N PRO A 322 28.16 -24.84 31.11
CA PRO A 322 26.98 -24.75 30.25
C PRO A 322 27.08 -25.53 28.93
N ASN A 323 28.30 -25.71 28.42
CA ASN A 323 28.58 -26.36 27.14
C ASN A 323 28.97 -27.85 27.27
N ASN A 324 28.76 -28.48 28.42
CA ASN A 324 29.05 -29.90 28.58
C ASN A 324 28.06 -30.77 27.77
N GLN A 325 28.54 -31.38 26.69
CA GLN A 325 27.72 -32.18 25.77
C GLN A 325 27.08 -33.41 26.46
N ARG A 326 27.86 -34.13 27.28
CA ARG A 326 27.42 -35.36 27.96
C ARG A 326 26.26 -35.10 28.93
N ALA A 327 26.29 -33.99 29.67
CA ALA A 327 25.19 -33.60 30.55
C ALA A 327 23.91 -33.23 29.76
N ARG A 328 24.05 -32.60 28.58
CA ARG A 328 22.90 -32.31 27.70
C ARG A 328 22.27 -33.58 27.16
N GLU A 329 23.08 -34.56 26.76
CA GLU A 329 22.59 -35.86 26.25
C GLU A 329 21.74 -36.60 27.30
N ILE A 330 22.13 -36.57 28.58
CA ILE A 330 21.35 -37.16 29.68
C ILE A 330 19.98 -36.48 29.80
N VAL A 331 19.93 -35.14 29.82
CA VAL A 331 18.66 -34.39 29.93
C VAL A 331 17.75 -34.65 28.72
N VAL A 332 18.31 -34.64 27.51
CA VAL A 332 17.57 -34.91 26.27
C VAL A 332 16.99 -36.33 26.27
N HIS A 333 17.76 -37.32 26.71
CA HIS A 333 17.28 -38.70 26.82
C HIS A 333 16.08 -38.81 27.77
N ILE A 334 16.17 -38.19 28.96
CA ILE A 334 15.10 -38.21 29.97
C ILE A 334 13.84 -37.49 29.46
N ASP A 335 14.00 -36.31 28.85
CA ASP A 335 12.88 -35.55 28.29
C ASP A 335 12.18 -36.31 27.15
N SER A 336 12.94 -37.00 26.29
CA SER A 336 12.36 -37.82 25.21
C SER A 336 11.52 -38.99 25.76
N GLY A 337 11.98 -39.64 26.84
CA GLY A 337 11.22 -40.70 27.50
C GLY A 337 9.93 -40.20 28.16
N ARG A 338 9.97 -39.01 28.78
CA ARG A 338 8.79 -38.36 29.37
C ARG A 338 7.76 -38.01 28.29
N GLN A 339 8.20 -37.42 27.18
CA GLN A 339 7.33 -37.09 26.05
C GLN A 339 6.66 -38.34 25.44
N ALA A 340 7.40 -39.44 25.28
CA ALA A 340 6.85 -40.69 24.77
C ALA A 340 5.75 -41.26 25.69
N ALA A 341 5.94 -41.20 27.02
CA ALA A 341 4.95 -41.64 27.99
C ALA A 341 3.68 -40.76 27.98
N GLU A 342 3.83 -39.44 27.86
CA GLU A 342 2.70 -38.52 27.75
C GLU A 342 1.88 -38.74 26.46
N ILE A 343 2.55 -38.97 25.33
CA ILE A 343 1.89 -39.31 24.06
C ILE A 343 1.11 -40.62 24.18
N ALA A 344 1.68 -41.64 24.82
CA ALA A 344 1.00 -42.92 25.04
C ALA A 344 -0.27 -42.76 25.89
N ALA A 345 -0.21 -41.98 26.98
CA ALA A 345 -1.35 -41.70 27.84
C ALA A 345 -2.48 -40.94 27.13
N LEU A 346 -2.14 -40.01 26.23
CA LEU A 346 -3.11 -39.28 25.42
C LEU A 346 -3.82 -40.21 24.42
N TRP A 347 -3.10 -41.13 23.77
CA TRP A 347 -3.70 -42.15 22.91
C TRP A 347 -4.64 -43.10 23.66
N GLU A 348 -4.29 -43.50 24.88
CA GLU A 348 -5.15 -44.33 25.74
C GLU A 348 -6.41 -43.58 26.17
N SER A 349 -6.28 -42.30 26.55
CA SER A 349 -7.41 -41.43 26.90
C SER A 349 -8.36 -41.24 25.71
N LEU A 350 -7.82 -41.09 24.49
CA LEU A 350 -8.61 -41.00 23.27
C LEU A 350 -9.40 -42.29 22.99
N ALA A 351 -8.86 -43.45 23.33
CA ALA A 351 -9.55 -44.73 23.14
C ALA A 351 -10.75 -44.89 24.10
N GLN A 352 -10.70 -44.26 25.28
CA GLN A 352 -11.74 -44.35 26.31
C GLN A 352 -12.80 -43.25 26.23
N ALA A 353 -12.54 -42.16 25.50
CA ALA A 353 -13.49 -41.04 25.37
C ALA A 353 -14.67 -41.37 24.43
N GLU A 354 -15.91 -41.20 24.91
CA GLU A 354 -17.14 -41.47 24.14
C GLU A 354 -17.68 -40.23 23.38
N GLY A 355 -17.48 -39.03 23.93
CA GLY A 355 -18.02 -37.77 23.38
C GLY A 355 -17.17 -37.14 22.26
N CYS A 356 -17.83 -36.60 21.23
CA CYS A 356 -17.18 -35.94 20.08
C CYS A 356 -16.21 -34.82 20.49
N GLU A 357 -16.63 -33.95 21.41
CA GLU A 357 -15.85 -32.78 21.84
C GLU A 357 -14.59 -33.18 22.63
N ALA A 358 -14.75 -34.08 23.61
CA ALA A 358 -13.62 -34.61 24.38
C ALA A 358 -12.61 -35.36 23.48
N ARG A 359 -13.08 -36.09 22.48
CA ARG A 359 -12.22 -36.77 21.50
C ARG A 359 -11.47 -35.80 20.60
N LEU A 360 -12.11 -34.72 20.15
CA LEU A 360 -11.47 -33.67 19.34
C LEU A 360 -10.40 -32.92 20.13
N GLU A 361 -10.67 -32.58 21.39
CA GLU A 361 -9.69 -31.92 22.26
C GLU A 361 -8.43 -32.79 22.47
N LEU A 362 -8.62 -34.09 22.73
CA LEU A 362 -7.52 -35.05 22.85
C LEU A 362 -6.73 -35.22 21.53
N LEU A 363 -7.41 -35.22 20.39
CA LEU A 363 -6.77 -35.28 19.07
C LEU A 363 -5.98 -34.01 18.73
N GLU A 364 -6.45 -32.83 19.16
CA GLU A 364 -5.71 -31.57 19.01
C GLU A 364 -4.44 -31.56 19.88
N GLN A 365 -4.53 -32.03 21.13
CA GLN A 365 -3.37 -32.21 22.00
C GLN A 365 -2.35 -33.20 21.41
N LEU A 366 -2.81 -34.32 20.83
CA LEU A 366 -1.96 -35.29 20.12
C LEU A 366 -1.32 -34.69 18.87
N SER A 367 -2.04 -33.88 18.09
CA SER A 367 -1.52 -33.21 16.88
C SER A 367 -0.30 -32.32 17.17
N GLY A 368 -0.29 -31.66 18.33
CA GLY A 368 0.84 -30.83 18.76
C GLY A 368 2.07 -31.61 19.25
N ARG A 369 1.89 -32.88 19.62
CA ARG A 369 2.90 -33.66 20.37
C ARG A 369 3.43 -34.89 19.61
N ASP A 370 2.59 -35.59 18.87
CA ASP A 370 2.94 -36.81 18.13
C ASP A 370 3.05 -36.52 16.61
N ARG A 371 4.27 -36.15 16.19
CA ARG A 371 4.56 -35.84 14.78
C ARG A 371 4.58 -37.07 13.89
N GLU A 372 4.85 -38.26 14.43
CA GLU A 372 4.96 -39.50 13.67
C GLU A 372 3.59 -39.98 13.19
N ASN A 373 2.54 -39.78 13.98
CA ASN A 373 1.16 -40.18 13.64
C ASN A 373 0.30 -39.05 13.06
N ARG A 374 0.90 -37.96 12.55
CA ARG A 374 0.18 -36.75 12.11
C ARG A 374 -0.94 -37.02 11.09
N GLU A 375 -0.69 -37.88 10.10
CA GLU A 375 -1.70 -38.21 9.07
C GLU A 375 -2.89 -38.95 9.68
N ARG A 376 -2.62 -39.90 10.59
CA ARG A 376 -3.65 -40.65 11.31
C ARG A 376 -4.49 -39.73 12.19
N ILE A 377 -3.86 -38.82 12.94
CA ILE A 377 -4.53 -37.84 13.79
C ILE A 377 -5.42 -36.92 12.94
N THR A 378 -4.90 -36.44 11.80
CA THR A 378 -5.66 -35.58 10.88
C THR A 378 -6.90 -36.30 10.31
N GLY A 379 -6.76 -37.58 9.94
CA GLY A 379 -7.87 -38.41 9.49
C GLY A 379 -8.95 -38.60 10.57
N LEU A 380 -8.54 -38.84 11.83
CA LEU A 380 -9.46 -38.96 12.95
C LEU A 380 -10.18 -37.64 13.25
N ILE A 381 -9.49 -36.50 13.24
CA ILE A 381 -10.10 -35.17 13.40
C ILE A 381 -11.16 -34.92 12.33
N ALA A 382 -10.85 -35.24 11.07
CA ALA A 382 -11.80 -35.07 9.97
C ALA A 382 -13.06 -35.95 10.16
N SER A 383 -12.87 -37.19 10.64
CA SER A 383 -13.97 -38.11 10.91
C SER A 383 -14.87 -37.63 12.07
N GLU A 384 -14.29 -37.16 13.17
CA GLU A 384 -15.03 -36.66 14.34
C GLU A 384 -15.73 -35.34 14.04
N LYS A 385 -15.08 -34.41 13.31
CA LYS A 385 -15.73 -33.18 12.81
C LYS A 385 -16.92 -33.50 11.90
N SER A 386 -16.82 -34.55 11.08
CA SER A 386 -17.93 -35.00 10.24
C SER A 386 -19.08 -35.59 11.07
N ARG A 387 -18.76 -36.33 12.15
CA ARG A 387 -19.76 -36.87 13.10
C ARG A 387 -20.49 -35.74 13.83
N GLN A 388 -19.76 -34.78 14.39
CA GLN A 388 -20.31 -33.60 15.06
C GLN A 388 -21.22 -32.79 14.14
N LYS A 389 -20.82 -32.58 12.88
CA LYS A 389 -21.66 -31.89 11.88
C LYS A 389 -22.99 -32.62 11.64
N LYS A 390 -22.98 -33.95 11.56
CA LYS A 390 -24.21 -34.75 11.39
C LYS A 390 -25.13 -34.68 12.61
N GLU A 391 -24.58 -34.78 13.83
CA GLU A 391 -25.35 -34.65 15.07
C GLU A 391 -26.00 -33.26 15.20
N LEU A 392 -25.25 -32.20 14.87
CA LEU A 392 -25.75 -30.83 14.88
C LEU A 392 -26.87 -30.63 13.84
N ALA A 393 -26.70 -31.15 12.62
CA ALA A 393 -27.73 -31.10 11.59
C ALA A 393 -29.02 -31.81 12.03
N GLN A 394 -28.89 -32.99 12.67
CA GLN A 394 -30.03 -33.73 13.21
C GLN A 394 -30.78 -32.98 14.32
N ALA A 395 -30.05 -32.41 15.29
CA ALA A 395 -30.65 -31.59 16.36
C ALA A 395 -31.38 -30.36 15.79
N ARG A 396 -30.83 -29.73 14.74
CA ARG A 396 -31.46 -28.61 14.03
C ARG A 396 -32.71 -29.04 13.27
N LEU A 397 -32.73 -30.22 12.64
CA LEU A 397 -33.92 -30.78 12.02
C LEU A 397 -35.05 -31.03 13.03
N GLU A 398 -34.71 -31.58 14.21
CA GLU A 398 -35.69 -31.77 15.29
C GLU A 398 -36.28 -30.44 15.78
N ARG A 399 -35.42 -29.42 15.94
CA ARG A 399 -35.86 -28.06 16.27
C ARG A 399 -36.74 -27.46 15.17
N LEU A 400 -36.40 -27.65 13.90
CA LEU A 400 -37.21 -27.18 12.77
C LEU A 400 -38.60 -27.82 12.76
N ARG A 401 -38.71 -29.12 13.07
CA ARG A 401 -40.01 -29.79 13.20
C ARG A 401 -40.87 -29.20 14.32
N ALA A 402 -40.27 -28.77 15.44
CA ALA A 402 -40.98 -28.08 16.51
C ALA A 402 -41.46 -26.69 16.08
N LEU A 403 -40.55 -25.87 15.52
CA LEU A 403 -40.86 -24.51 15.05
C LEU A 403 -41.93 -24.48 13.95
N ALA A 404 -41.89 -25.44 13.02
CA ALA A 404 -42.90 -25.58 11.97
C ALA A 404 -44.29 -25.90 12.52
N LYS A 405 -44.41 -26.60 13.66
CA LYS A 405 -45.70 -26.83 14.34
C LYS A 405 -46.22 -25.59 15.06
N GLU A 406 -45.31 -24.76 15.59
CA GLU A 406 -45.64 -23.53 16.30
C GLU A 406 -45.86 -22.32 15.36
N ASN A 407 -45.67 -22.50 14.05
CA ASN A 407 -45.68 -21.43 13.04
C ASN A 407 -44.64 -20.33 13.30
N ALA A 408 -43.53 -20.67 13.98
CA ALA A 408 -42.39 -19.80 14.20
C ALA A 408 -41.52 -19.74 12.92
N TRP A 409 -42.09 -19.14 11.87
CA TRP A 409 -41.50 -19.12 10.53
C TRP A 409 -40.14 -18.41 10.44
N PRO A 410 -39.93 -17.25 11.07
CA PRO A 410 -38.64 -16.56 10.98
C PRO A 410 -37.48 -17.43 11.49
N GLU A 411 -37.66 -18.16 12.58
CA GLU A 411 -36.68 -19.09 13.16
C GLU A 411 -36.55 -20.37 12.33
N ALA A 412 -37.63 -20.82 11.70
CA ALA A 412 -37.60 -21.95 10.77
C ALA A 412 -36.78 -21.65 9.50
N PHE A 413 -36.86 -20.42 8.98
CA PHE A 413 -36.04 -19.95 7.87
C PHE A 413 -34.55 -20.05 8.20
N ASP A 414 -34.15 -19.53 9.36
CA ASP A 414 -32.76 -19.45 9.78
C ASP A 414 -32.13 -20.87 9.84
N ILE A 415 -32.90 -21.89 10.22
CA ILE A 415 -32.44 -23.29 10.22
C ILE A 415 -32.27 -23.85 8.80
N VAL A 416 -33.23 -23.63 7.91
CA VAL A 416 -33.14 -24.12 6.51
C VAL A 416 -32.01 -23.41 5.76
N TRP A 417 -31.87 -22.10 5.95
CA TRP A 417 -30.81 -21.30 5.35
C TRP A 417 -29.43 -21.75 5.84
N TRP A 418 -29.30 -22.01 7.15
CA TRP A 418 -28.08 -22.58 7.71
C TRP A 418 -27.76 -23.94 7.08
N LEU A 419 -28.72 -24.88 6.98
CA LEU A 419 -28.50 -26.19 6.37
C LEU A 419 -28.04 -26.10 4.91
N GLN A 420 -28.55 -25.15 4.13
CA GLN A 420 -28.14 -24.91 2.74
C GLN A 420 -26.69 -24.41 2.61
N SER A 421 -26.20 -23.66 3.60
CA SER A 421 -24.83 -23.15 3.61
C SER A 421 -23.77 -24.21 3.96
N GLN A 422 -24.19 -25.36 4.53
CA GLN A 422 -23.26 -26.39 4.98
C GLN A 422 -22.92 -27.38 3.86
N THR A 423 -21.65 -27.41 3.45
CA THR A 423 -21.14 -28.40 2.49
C THR A 423 -21.33 -29.85 2.99
N GLY A 424 -21.98 -30.70 2.18
CA GLY A 424 -22.17 -32.12 2.47
C GLY A 424 -23.41 -32.46 3.32
N GLN A 425 -24.36 -31.54 3.45
CA GLN A 425 -25.62 -31.73 4.19
C GLN A 425 -26.87 -31.68 3.29
N ASP A 426 -26.72 -32.02 2.00
CA ASP A 426 -27.81 -31.95 1.01
C ASP A 426 -29.03 -32.81 1.40
N ASP A 427 -28.78 -33.98 2.02
CA ASP A 427 -29.83 -34.88 2.50
C ASP A 427 -30.62 -34.24 3.66
N ALA A 428 -29.93 -33.61 4.62
CA ALA A 428 -30.56 -32.90 5.73
C ALA A 428 -31.33 -31.66 5.24
N CYS A 429 -30.79 -30.92 4.27
CA CYS A 429 -31.51 -29.81 3.65
C CYS A 429 -32.77 -30.27 2.91
N ARG A 430 -32.69 -31.38 2.17
CA ARG A 430 -33.85 -31.95 1.46
C ARG A 430 -34.93 -32.37 2.45
N GLU A 431 -34.53 -33.01 3.54
CA GLU A 431 -35.46 -33.37 4.62
C GLU A 431 -36.10 -32.14 5.25
N ALA A 432 -35.32 -31.11 5.57
CA ALA A 432 -35.79 -29.85 6.14
C ALA A 432 -36.88 -29.19 5.29
N CYS A 433 -36.66 -29.10 3.97
CA CYS A 433 -37.60 -28.52 3.02
C CYS A 433 -38.87 -29.36 2.81
N SER A 434 -38.86 -30.64 3.19
CA SER A 434 -40.04 -31.53 3.11
C SER A 434 -40.99 -31.41 4.32
N ILE A 435 -40.55 -30.80 5.43
CA ILE A 435 -41.33 -30.70 6.67
C ILE A 435 -42.60 -29.87 6.50
N SER A 436 -42.59 -28.85 5.64
CA SER A 436 -43.74 -27.98 5.40
C SER A 436 -43.81 -27.52 3.94
N PRO A 437 -45.01 -27.39 3.35
CA PRO A 437 -45.18 -26.81 2.01
C PRO A 437 -44.54 -25.42 1.88
N TYR A 438 -44.50 -24.62 2.96
CA TYR A 438 -43.86 -23.30 2.96
C TYR A 438 -42.33 -23.36 2.88
N LEU A 439 -41.70 -24.46 3.33
CA LEU A 439 -40.24 -24.63 3.28
C LEU A 439 -39.78 -25.23 1.95
N SER A 440 -40.68 -25.89 1.21
CA SER A 440 -40.36 -26.52 -0.08
C SER A 440 -39.82 -25.56 -1.13
N VAL A 441 -40.26 -24.29 -1.09
CA VAL A 441 -39.84 -23.24 -2.02
C VAL A 441 -38.42 -22.72 -1.79
N LEU A 442 -37.82 -23.07 -0.65
CA LEU A 442 -36.44 -22.71 -0.31
C LEU A 442 -35.45 -23.70 -0.93
N TYR A 443 -35.84 -24.96 -1.18
CA TYR A 443 -34.94 -25.98 -1.71
C TYR A 443 -34.43 -25.61 -3.10
N GLU A 444 -33.10 -25.57 -3.25
CA GLU A 444 -32.39 -25.25 -4.50
C GLU A 444 -32.87 -23.96 -5.19
N ASN A 445 -33.39 -22.99 -4.42
CA ASN A 445 -33.86 -21.73 -4.99
C ASN A 445 -32.69 -20.80 -5.33
N ARG A 446 -32.12 -21.01 -6.53
CA ARG A 446 -30.99 -20.22 -7.05
C ARG A 446 -31.28 -18.72 -7.16
N ARG A 447 -32.55 -18.32 -7.20
CA ARG A 447 -32.92 -16.89 -7.27
C ARG A 447 -32.84 -16.25 -5.88
N LEU A 448 -33.29 -16.94 -4.83
CA LEU A 448 -33.14 -16.48 -3.45
C LEU A 448 -31.69 -16.51 -2.98
N SER A 449 -30.90 -17.50 -3.40
CA SER A 449 -29.49 -17.63 -2.99
C SER A 449 -28.58 -16.50 -3.51
N ARG A 450 -29.05 -15.69 -4.47
CA ARG A 450 -28.35 -14.51 -5.00
C ARG A 450 -28.63 -13.24 -4.20
N LEU A 451 -29.54 -13.31 -3.21
CA LEU A 451 -29.92 -12.18 -2.38
C LEU A 451 -29.22 -12.24 -1.02
N SER A 452 -29.19 -11.10 -0.32
CA SER A 452 -28.81 -11.09 1.09
C SER A 452 -29.79 -11.93 1.92
N GLU A 453 -29.30 -12.57 2.98
CA GLU A 453 -30.13 -13.38 3.90
C GLU A 453 -31.35 -12.59 4.40
N ARG A 454 -31.17 -11.32 4.75
CA ARG A 454 -32.25 -10.43 5.21
C ARG A 454 -33.33 -10.23 4.13
N SER A 455 -32.91 -10.02 2.88
CA SER A 455 -33.84 -9.86 1.75
C SER A 455 -34.56 -11.16 1.41
N ALA A 456 -33.85 -12.28 1.39
CA ALA A 456 -34.42 -13.60 1.13
C ALA A 456 -35.44 -14.00 2.20
N ARG A 457 -35.11 -13.76 3.48
CA ARG A 457 -36.02 -13.97 4.62
C ARG A 457 -37.28 -13.14 4.48
N GLN A 458 -37.16 -11.86 4.16
CA GLN A 458 -38.32 -10.98 4.02
C GLN A 458 -39.25 -11.43 2.89
N LEU A 459 -38.69 -11.71 1.70
CA LEU A 459 -39.48 -12.18 0.55
C LEU A 459 -40.19 -13.52 0.84
N TRP A 460 -39.54 -14.42 1.58
CA TRP A 460 -40.15 -15.68 1.97
C TRP A 460 -41.24 -15.51 3.04
N LEU A 461 -41.06 -14.60 4.01
CA LEU A 461 -42.10 -14.27 4.99
C LEU A 461 -43.30 -13.59 4.34
N ASP A 462 -43.07 -12.70 3.36
CA ASP A 462 -44.13 -12.06 2.58
C ASP A 462 -44.94 -13.11 1.79
N LEU A 463 -44.26 -14.11 1.22
CA LEU A 463 -44.92 -15.25 0.59
C LEU A 463 -45.79 -16.04 1.59
N ILE A 464 -45.28 -16.37 2.78
CA ILE A 464 -46.06 -17.11 3.80
C ILE A 464 -47.28 -16.31 4.21
N LYS A 465 -47.12 -15.00 4.44
CA LYS A 465 -48.22 -14.11 4.81
C LYS A 465 -49.29 -14.13 3.72
N ALA A 466 -48.91 -13.94 2.47
CA ALA A 466 -49.84 -13.96 1.34
C ALA A 466 -50.54 -15.32 1.16
N MET A 467 -49.78 -16.43 1.25
CA MET A 467 -50.35 -17.78 1.16
C MET A 467 -51.30 -18.12 2.32
N THR A 468 -50.99 -17.64 3.53
CA THR A 468 -51.85 -17.85 4.71
C THR A 468 -53.14 -17.04 4.57
N SER A 469 -53.04 -15.76 4.19
CA SER A 469 -54.20 -14.88 3.95
C SER A 469 -55.11 -15.38 2.83
N ALA A 470 -54.53 -15.87 1.73
CA ALA A 470 -55.28 -16.48 0.63
C ALA A 470 -56.02 -17.76 1.06
N ARG A 471 -55.42 -18.57 1.94
CA ARG A 471 -56.05 -19.79 2.48
C ARG A 471 -57.13 -19.49 3.52
N SER A 472 -57.02 -18.39 4.26
CA SER A 472 -58.01 -17.97 5.26
C SER A 472 -59.17 -17.15 4.67
N GLY A 473 -59.21 -16.92 3.36
CA GLY A 473 -60.29 -16.18 2.70
C GLY A 473 -60.32 -14.68 3.00
N GLN A 474 -59.17 -14.09 3.35
CA GLN A 474 -59.01 -12.65 3.50
C GLN A 474 -58.08 -12.12 2.39
N PRO A 475 -58.61 -11.84 1.19
CA PRO A 475 -57.82 -11.58 -0.01
C PRO A 475 -57.14 -10.20 -0.06
N GLY A 476 -57.31 -9.33 0.95
CA GLY A 476 -56.76 -7.98 0.94
C GLY A 476 -55.24 -7.96 0.67
N ASP A 477 -54.84 -7.26 -0.38
CA ASP A 477 -53.46 -7.07 -0.89
C ASP A 477 -52.65 -8.35 -1.18
N CYS A 478 -53.33 -9.51 -1.25
CA CYS A 478 -52.67 -10.80 -1.48
C CYS A 478 -52.07 -10.89 -2.89
N LEU A 479 -52.77 -10.39 -3.92
CA LEU A 479 -52.28 -10.44 -5.29
C LEU A 479 -51.04 -9.57 -5.47
N GLU A 480 -51.06 -8.33 -4.94
CA GLU A 480 -49.92 -7.41 -5.00
C GLU A 480 -48.68 -8.01 -4.33
N THR A 481 -48.85 -8.59 -3.15
CA THR A 481 -47.75 -9.27 -2.44
C THR A 481 -47.22 -10.47 -3.24
N LEU A 482 -48.10 -11.28 -3.83
CA LEU A 482 -47.71 -12.43 -4.65
C LEU A 482 -47.04 -12.02 -5.97
N GLU A 483 -47.46 -10.93 -6.60
CA GLU A 483 -46.83 -10.37 -7.79
C GLU A 483 -45.43 -9.84 -7.49
N GLY A 484 -45.26 -9.15 -6.35
CA GLY A 484 -43.96 -8.67 -5.88
C GLY A 484 -42.94 -9.79 -5.66
N VAL A 485 -43.40 -10.98 -5.25
CA VAL A 485 -42.53 -12.15 -5.02
C VAL A 485 -42.51 -13.17 -6.18
N ARG A 486 -43.35 -13.00 -7.21
CA ARG A 486 -43.57 -13.97 -8.30
C ARG A 486 -42.27 -14.40 -8.98
N HIS A 487 -41.39 -13.44 -9.26
CA HIS A 487 -40.11 -13.72 -9.92
C HIS A 487 -39.25 -14.74 -9.14
N TYR A 488 -39.41 -14.85 -7.82
CA TYR A 488 -38.62 -15.77 -7.00
C TYR A 488 -39.26 -17.16 -6.86
N PHE A 489 -40.58 -17.25 -6.99
CA PHE A 489 -41.35 -18.45 -6.61
C PHE A 489 -42.20 -19.07 -7.73
N GLU A 490 -42.28 -18.48 -8.91
CA GLU A 490 -43.11 -18.94 -10.03
C GLU A 490 -42.85 -20.38 -10.52
N LYS A 491 -41.68 -20.96 -10.21
CA LYS A 491 -41.32 -22.33 -10.61
C LYS A 491 -41.88 -23.39 -9.65
N TYR A 492 -42.35 -22.97 -8.47
CA TYR A 492 -42.80 -23.88 -7.43
C TYR A 492 -44.31 -24.07 -7.52
N GLN A 493 -44.75 -25.33 -7.51
CA GLN A 493 -46.16 -25.69 -7.64
C GLN A 493 -47.03 -25.07 -6.54
N ALA A 494 -46.57 -25.08 -5.29
CA ALA A 494 -47.28 -24.51 -4.15
C ALA A 494 -47.58 -23.01 -4.31
N PHE A 495 -46.72 -22.27 -5.02
CA PHE A 495 -46.95 -20.86 -5.36
C PHE A 495 -48.01 -20.71 -6.46
N ARG A 496 -47.85 -21.44 -7.58
CA ARG A 496 -48.77 -21.34 -8.74
C ARG A 496 -50.21 -21.60 -8.36
N GLU A 497 -50.48 -22.64 -7.58
CA GLU A 497 -51.84 -23.01 -7.16
C GLU A 497 -52.56 -21.91 -6.38
N VAL A 498 -51.82 -21.14 -5.56
CA VAL A 498 -52.37 -20.02 -4.79
C VAL A 498 -52.50 -18.78 -5.68
N TYR A 499 -51.48 -18.48 -6.48
CA TYR A 499 -51.47 -17.34 -7.39
C TYR A 499 -52.62 -17.39 -8.40
N ASP A 500 -52.80 -18.52 -9.09
CA ASP A 500 -53.84 -18.69 -10.11
C ASP A 500 -55.27 -18.65 -9.52
N ARG A 501 -55.41 -18.92 -8.23
CA ARG A 501 -56.69 -18.79 -7.52
C ARG A 501 -56.98 -17.31 -7.24
N VAL A 502 -56.05 -16.63 -6.59
CA VAL A 502 -56.18 -15.20 -6.23
C VAL A 502 -56.34 -14.33 -7.48
N LEU A 503 -55.60 -14.62 -8.54
CA LEU A 503 -55.70 -13.90 -9.81
C LEU A 503 -57.09 -14.05 -10.44
N ARG A 504 -57.69 -15.23 -10.39
CA ARG A 504 -59.05 -15.45 -10.92
C ARG A 504 -60.10 -14.65 -10.14
N ASP A 505 -59.99 -14.63 -8.82
CA ASP A 505 -60.92 -13.88 -7.96
C ASP A 505 -60.83 -12.37 -8.21
N GLU A 506 -59.62 -11.82 -8.41
CA GLU A 506 -59.42 -10.41 -8.75
C GLU A 506 -59.85 -10.07 -10.19
N GLN A 507 -59.63 -10.98 -11.15
CA GLN A 507 -60.14 -10.83 -12.51
C GLN A 507 -61.67 -10.74 -12.56
N GLU A 508 -62.36 -11.53 -11.74
CA GLU A 508 -63.82 -11.52 -11.69
C GLU A 508 -64.36 -10.21 -11.07
N LYS A 509 -63.72 -9.70 -10.01
CA LYS A 509 -64.03 -8.36 -9.46
C LYS A 509 -63.79 -7.25 -10.47
N ALA A 510 -62.65 -7.27 -11.16
CA ALA A 510 -62.31 -6.28 -12.18
C ALA A 510 -63.34 -6.26 -13.31
N ARG A 511 -63.82 -7.43 -13.77
CA ARG A 511 -64.88 -7.52 -14.79
C ARG A 511 -66.18 -6.85 -14.34
N GLU A 512 -66.61 -7.09 -13.10
CA GLU A 512 -67.83 -6.47 -12.56
C GLU A 512 -67.68 -4.95 -12.38
N GLU A 513 -66.53 -4.47 -11.90
CA GLU A 513 -66.25 -3.04 -11.78
C GLU A 513 -66.23 -2.33 -13.15
N ILE A 514 -65.53 -2.91 -14.14
CA ILE A 514 -65.44 -2.35 -15.48
C ILE A 514 -66.81 -2.31 -16.17
N LYS A 515 -67.63 -3.35 -15.99
CA LYS A 515 -69.01 -3.39 -16.50
C LYS A 515 -69.84 -2.24 -15.93
N GLY A 516 -69.71 -1.95 -14.63
CA GLY A 516 -70.35 -0.81 -13.99
C GLY A 516 -69.89 0.54 -14.56
N LEU A 517 -68.59 0.71 -14.78
CA LEU A 517 -68.00 1.95 -15.31
C LEU A 517 -68.35 2.18 -16.79
N LEU A 518 -68.43 1.13 -17.60
CA LEU A 518 -68.86 1.21 -18.99
C LEU A 518 -70.33 1.61 -19.11
N LEU A 519 -71.19 1.09 -18.24
CA LEU A 519 -72.59 1.51 -18.15
C LEU A 519 -72.75 3.00 -17.81
N VAL A 520 -71.82 3.58 -17.03
CA VAL A 520 -71.80 5.01 -16.75
C VAL A 520 -71.31 5.81 -17.97
N ALA A 521 -70.23 5.38 -18.63
CA ALA A 521 -69.69 6.08 -19.80
C ALA A 521 -70.60 6.05 -21.04
N SER A 522 -71.46 5.05 -21.14
CA SER A 522 -72.36 4.84 -22.28
C SER A 522 -73.64 5.70 -22.22
N ARG A 523 -73.86 6.49 -21.15
CA ARG A 523 -75.07 7.31 -21.01
C ARG A 523 -75.00 8.55 -21.91
N GLU A 524 -76.15 9.00 -22.39
CA GLU A 524 -76.28 10.17 -23.27
C GLU A 524 -75.91 11.49 -22.57
N ASP A 525 -76.04 11.57 -21.24
CA ASP A 525 -75.73 12.74 -20.40
C ASP A 525 -74.26 12.78 -19.92
N THR A 526 -73.44 11.83 -20.34
CA THR A 526 -72.03 11.74 -19.92
C THR A 526 -71.22 12.89 -20.50
N SER A 527 -70.71 13.76 -19.63
CA SER A 527 -69.75 14.79 -20.03
C SER A 527 -68.39 14.19 -20.42
N LEU A 528 -67.63 14.90 -21.25
CA LEU A 528 -66.26 14.49 -21.64
C LEU A 528 -65.37 14.20 -20.42
N SER A 529 -65.48 14.98 -19.33
CA SER A 529 -64.70 14.75 -18.11
C SER A 529 -65.10 13.47 -17.38
N GLN A 530 -66.39 13.12 -17.36
CA GLN A 530 -66.89 11.87 -16.79
C GLN A 530 -66.46 10.67 -17.62
N ALA A 531 -66.48 10.77 -18.96
CA ALA A 531 -65.98 9.73 -19.84
C ALA A 531 -64.47 9.48 -19.63
N HIS A 532 -63.67 10.54 -19.48
CA HIS A 532 -62.25 10.43 -19.11
C HIS A 532 -62.02 9.83 -17.72
N HIS A 533 -62.88 10.16 -16.75
CA HIS A 533 -62.83 9.57 -15.41
C HIS A 533 -63.13 8.07 -15.46
N CYS A 534 -64.16 7.66 -16.20
CA CYS A 534 -64.48 6.26 -16.46
C CYS A 534 -63.34 5.53 -17.16
N LEU A 535 -62.72 6.12 -18.19
CA LEU A 535 -61.55 5.53 -18.85
C LEU A 535 -60.38 5.33 -17.86
N SER A 536 -60.12 6.32 -17.01
CA SER A 536 -59.04 6.23 -16.01
C SER A 536 -59.32 5.18 -14.93
N ALA A 537 -60.58 5.06 -14.50
CA ALA A 537 -61.00 4.03 -13.54
C ALA A 537 -60.96 2.63 -14.17
N VAL A 538 -61.43 2.48 -15.40
CA VAL A 538 -61.40 1.21 -16.15
C VAL A 538 -59.96 0.76 -16.42
N ARG A 539 -59.06 1.67 -16.81
CA ARG A 539 -57.63 1.37 -16.98
C ARG A 539 -56.97 0.84 -15.69
N ARG A 540 -57.41 1.30 -14.51
CA ARG A 540 -56.93 0.78 -13.22
C ARG A 540 -57.44 -0.64 -12.94
N ALA A 541 -58.72 -0.90 -13.20
CA ALA A 541 -59.29 -2.24 -13.01
C ALA A 541 -58.78 -3.27 -14.05
N MET A 542 -58.39 -2.81 -15.24
CA MET A 542 -57.90 -3.67 -16.33
C MET A 542 -56.54 -4.33 -16.09
N VAL A 543 -55.76 -3.86 -15.11
CA VAL A 543 -54.39 -4.35 -14.84
C VAL A 543 -54.34 -5.87 -14.65
N HIS A 544 -55.42 -6.46 -14.15
CA HIS A 544 -55.49 -7.89 -13.85
C HIS A 544 -56.12 -8.72 -14.99
N LEU A 545 -56.65 -8.10 -16.05
CA LEU A 545 -57.35 -8.78 -17.15
C LEU A 545 -56.40 -9.24 -18.28
N PRO A 546 -56.79 -10.26 -19.07
CA PRO A 546 -56.09 -10.64 -20.30
C PRO A 546 -55.96 -9.47 -21.29
N THR A 547 -54.85 -9.43 -22.04
CA THR A 547 -54.52 -8.32 -22.97
C THR A 547 -55.55 -8.12 -24.08
N GLU A 548 -56.15 -9.20 -24.57
CA GLU A 548 -57.19 -9.15 -25.60
C GLU A 548 -58.50 -8.53 -25.07
N GLU A 549 -58.93 -8.91 -23.86
CA GLU A 549 -60.10 -8.33 -23.20
C GLU A 549 -59.89 -6.83 -22.90
N SER A 550 -58.71 -6.47 -22.40
CA SER A 550 -58.39 -5.08 -22.05
C SER A 550 -58.27 -4.16 -23.28
N ALA A 551 -57.75 -4.66 -24.40
CA ALA A 551 -57.67 -3.90 -25.65
C ALA A 551 -59.07 -3.56 -26.22
N GLU A 552 -60.00 -4.52 -26.20
CA GLU A 552 -61.34 -4.31 -26.72
C GLU A 552 -62.15 -3.33 -25.86
N LEU A 553 -62.06 -3.46 -24.54
CA LEU A 553 -62.74 -2.56 -23.61
C LEU A 553 -62.15 -1.13 -23.64
N CYS A 554 -60.85 -0.97 -23.93
CA CYS A 554 -60.25 0.34 -24.17
C CYS A 554 -60.79 0.99 -25.45
N ARG A 555 -60.91 0.23 -26.56
CA ARG A 555 -61.48 0.75 -27.81
C ARG A 555 -62.89 1.33 -27.61
N ILE A 556 -63.74 0.64 -26.86
CA ILE A 556 -65.13 1.06 -26.61
C ILE A 556 -65.18 2.44 -25.94
N LEU A 557 -64.34 2.67 -24.93
CA LEU A 557 -64.27 3.96 -24.22
C LEU A 557 -63.57 5.05 -25.03
N GLU A 558 -62.52 4.70 -25.78
CA GLU A 558 -61.81 5.64 -26.64
C GLU A 558 -62.69 6.12 -27.80
N ALA A 559 -63.52 5.25 -28.38
CA ALA A 559 -64.53 5.63 -29.35
C ALA A 559 -65.55 6.63 -28.75
N ARG A 560 -66.02 6.37 -27.52
CA ARG A 560 -66.96 7.26 -26.83
C ARG A 560 -66.36 8.63 -26.49
N ILE A 561 -65.09 8.66 -26.09
CA ILE A 561 -64.36 9.91 -25.84
C ILE A 561 -64.16 10.69 -27.14
N ALA A 562 -63.85 10.01 -28.25
CA ALA A 562 -63.73 10.64 -29.56
C ALA A 562 -65.05 11.30 -30.01
N GLU A 563 -66.21 10.66 -29.76
CA GLU A 563 -67.53 11.26 -30.02
C GLU A 563 -67.81 12.53 -29.20
N LEU A 564 -67.30 12.60 -27.96
CA LEU A 564 -67.54 13.70 -27.03
C LEU A 564 -66.51 14.84 -27.13
N THR A 565 -65.46 14.65 -27.93
CA THR A 565 -64.37 15.63 -28.06
C THR A 565 -64.71 16.63 -29.19
N PRO A 566 -64.81 17.95 -28.89
CA PRO A 566 -65.04 18.94 -29.93
C PRO A 566 -63.85 19.02 -30.90
N PRO A 567 -64.09 19.29 -32.20
CA PRO A 567 -63.01 19.42 -33.18
C PRO A 567 -62.10 20.61 -32.82
N VAL A 568 -60.79 20.37 -32.86
CA VAL A 568 -59.76 21.40 -32.63
C VAL A 568 -59.74 22.35 -33.84
N PRO A 569 -59.65 23.68 -33.64
CA PRO A 569 -59.50 24.64 -34.73
C PRO A 569 -58.28 24.32 -35.60
N GLU A 570 -58.41 24.51 -36.91
CA GLU A 570 -57.38 24.14 -37.88
C GLU A 570 -56.05 24.90 -37.67
N ASP A 571 -56.11 26.18 -37.27
CA ASP A 571 -54.94 26.98 -36.94
C ASP A 571 -54.11 26.39 -35.78
N GLU A 572 -54.78 25.84 -34.76
CA GLU A 572 -54.12 25.17 -33.64
C GLU A 572 -53.48 23.85 -34.06
N LEU A 573 -54.08 23.14 -35.03
CA LEU A 573 -53.50 21.92 -35.62
C LEU A 573 -52.25 22.25 -36.43
N VAL A 574 -52.26 23.33 -37.23
CA VAL A 574 -51.09 23.78 -38.01
C VAL A 574 -49.93 24.15 -37.10
N GLU A 575 -50.15 24.91 -36.03
CA GLU A 575 -49.08 25.24 -35.08
C GLU A 575 -48.60 24.01 -34.29
N ALA A 576 -49.50 23.10 -33.90
CA ALA A 576 -49.14 21.83 -33.29
C ALA A 576 -48.33 20.93 -34.24
N TYR A 577 -48.62 20.96 -35.55
CA TYR A 577 -47.85 20.28 -36.58
C TYR A 577 -46.44 20.84 -36.69
N LYS A 578 -46.31 22.16 -36.88
CA LYS A 578 -45.00 22.83 -37.00
C LYS A 578 -44.10 22.53 -35.82
N TYR A 579 -44.67 22.61 -34.61
CA TYR A 579 -43.96 22.27 -33.39
C TYR A 579 -43.58 20.77 -33.32
N ALA A 580 -44.50 19.85 -33.63
CA ALA A 580 -44.21 18.41 -33.61
C ALA A 580 -43.14 18.00 -34.64
N ALA A 581 -43.19 18.59 -35.84
CA ALA A 581 -42.21 18.39 -36.89
C ALA A 581 -40.83 18.94 -36.49
N ARG A 582 -40.77 20.18 -35.99
CA ARG A 582 -39.51 20.81 -35.55
C ARG A 582 -38.86 20.11 -34.34
N SER A 583 -39.66 19.63 -33.39
CA SER A 583 -39.19 18.86 -32.23
C SER A 583 -38.83 17.40 -32.55
N GLY A 584 -38.98 16.97 -33.82
CA GLY A 584 -38.63 15.63 -34.27
C GLY A 584 -39.56 14.53 -33.75
N ASN A 585 -40.82 14.86 -33.47
CA ASN A 585 -41.87 13.91 -33.12
C ASN A 585 -42.67 13.52 -34.37
N HIS A 586 -42.05 12.70 -35.22
CA HIS A 586 -42.58 12.34 -36.54
C HIS A 586 -43.93 11.61 -36.47
N GLU A 587 -44.15 10.75 -35.46
CA GLU A 587 -45.44 10.06 -35.27
C GLU A 587 -46.56 11.06 -35.01
N LYS A 588 -46.36 11.99 -34.07
CA LYS A 588 -47.36 13.02 -33.75
C LYS A 588 -47.55 13.98 -34.92
N ALA A 589 -46.48 14.37 -35.60
CA ALA A 589 -46.56 15.22 -36.79
C ALA A 589 -47.38 14.55 -37.91
N ALA A 590 -47.14 13.26 -38.19
CA ALA A 590 -47.89 12.51 -39.20
C ALA A 590 -49.38 12.37 -38.85
N ILE A 591 -49.70 12.11 -37.58
CA ILE A 591 -51.09 12.06 -37.10
C ILE A 591 -51.75 13.42 -37.29
N ILE A 592 -51.14 14.52 -36.80
CA ILE A 592 -51.71 15.86 -36.93
C ILE A 592 -51.87 16.26 -38.39
N ARG A 593 -50.87 15.94 -39.25
CA ARG A 593 -50.92 16.20 -40.69
C ARG A 593 -52.18 15.63 -41.33
N SER A 594 -52.63 14.45 -40.90
CA SER A 594 -53.83 13.79 -41.46
C SER A 594 -55.15 14.51 -41.16
N PHE A 595 -55.16 15.44 -40.20
CA PHE A 595 -56.34 16.22 -39.80
C PHE A 595 -56.35 17.66 -40.34
N ILE A 596 -55.30 18.06 -41.08
CA ILE A 596 -55.19 19.41 -41.65
C ILE A 596 -55.58 19.35 -43.12
N SER A 597 -56.49 20.23 -43.54
CA SER A 597 -57.02 20.28 -44.91
C SER A 597 -56.11 21.09 -45.84
N GLU A 598 -55.41 22.10 -45.30
CA GLU A 598 -54.52 23.00 -46.05
C GLU A 598 -53.13 22.40 -46.35
N GLN A 599 -53.06 21.50 -47.33
CA GLN A 599 -51.82 20.80 -47.69
C GLN A 599 -50.69 21.74 -48.15
N ALA A 600 -51.01 22.87 -48.78
CA ALA A 600 -50.01 23.82 -49.28
C ALA A 600 -49.19 24.48 -48.17
N VAL A 601 -49.80 24.77 -47.02
CA VAL A 601 -49.11 25.36 -45.85
C VAL A 601 -48.14 24.35 -45.23
N LEU A 602 -48.55 23.08 -45.20
CA LEU A 602 -47.72 21.98 -44.69
C LEU A 602 -46.51 21.73 -45.58
N ASP A 603 -46.73 21.63 -46.89
CA ASP A 603 -45.66 21.36 -47.85
C ASP A 603 -44.64 22.51 -47.89
N GLN A 604 -45.10 23.76 -47.79
CA GLN A 604 -44.20 24.91 -47.67
C GLN A 604 -43.34 24.81 -46.41
N PHE A 605 -43.94 24.56 -45.25
CA PHE A 605 -43.21 24.43 -44.00
C PHE A 605 -42.23 23.25 -44.01
N ASP A 606 -42.59 22.12 -44.62
CA ASP A 606 -41.71 20.96 -44.73
C ASP A 606 -40.45 21.27 -45.55
N VAL A 607 -40.61 22.05 -46.63
CA VAL A 607 -39.47 22.51 -47.44
C VAL A 607 -38.59 23.46 -46.63
N GLU A 608 -39.20 24.46 -45.97
CA GLU A 608 -38.47 25.40 -45.10
C GLU A 608 -37.73 24.67 -43.97
N LEU A 609 -38.36 23.67 -43.36
CA LEU A 609 -37.76 22.87 -42.29
C LEU A 609 -36.63 21.98 -42.82
N ALA A 610 -36.81 21.36 -43.98
CA ALA A 610 -35.77 20.53 -44.61
C ALA A 610 -34.54 21.36 -44.99
N GLU A 611 -34.74 22.60 -45.45
CA GLU A 611 -33.65 23.55 -45.70
C GLU A 611 -32.98 24.01 -44.40
N ASP A 612 -33.75 24.36 -43.37
CA ASP A 612 -33.23 24.77 -42.04
C ASP A 612 -32.40 23.64 -41.40
N PHE A 613 -32.81 22.38 -41.59
CA PHE A 613 -32.18 21.21 -40.96
C PHE A 613 -31.12 20.55 -41.84
N ALA A 614 -30.87 21.07 -43.04
CA ALA A 614 -29.89 20.52 -43.96
C ALA A 614 -28.46 20.65 -43.40
N ILE A 615 -27.68 19.59 -43.58
CA ILE A 615 -26.26 19.56 -43.27
C ILE A 615 -25.51 19.08 -44.50
N GLU A 616 -24.63 19.91 -45.04
CA GLU A 616 -23.77 19.55 -46.16
C GLU A 616 -22.70 18.58 -45.67
N ARG A 617 -22.60 17.42 -46.32
CA ARG A 617 -21.60 16.38 -46.01
C ARG A 617 -20.55 16.27 -47.10
N SER A 618 -19.28 16.21 -46.72
CA SER A 618 -18.18 15.89 -47.64
C SER A 618 -17.13 15.00 -46.99
N SER A 619 -16.52 14.11 -47.76
CA SER A 619 -15.50 13.19 -47.25
C SER A 619 -14.20 13.92 -46.93
N VAL A 620 -13.56 13.57 -45.82
CA VAL A 620 -12.19 13.97 -45.49
C VAL A 620 -11.30 12.74 -45.63
N ARG A 621 -10.17 12.88 -46.32
CA ARG A 621 -9.22 11.78 -46.45
C ARG A 621 -8.47 11.62 -45.13
N LEU A 622 -8.60 10.46 -44.48
CA LEU A 622 -7.81 10.11 -43.31
C LEU A 622 -6.58 9.31 -43.76
N GLU A 623 -5.38 9.78 -43.43
CA GLU A 623 -4.12 9.08 -43.73
C GLU A 623 -3.34 8.80 -42.45
N PHE A 624 -2.59 7.71 -42.45
CA PHE A 624 -1.63 7.40 -41.40
C PHE A 624 -0.22 7.60 -41.94
N SER A 625 0.61 8.31 -41.20
CA SER A 625 1.99 8.58 -41.58
C SER A 625 2.93 8.45 -40.39
N ASP A 626 3.82 7.47 -40.44
CA ASP A 626 4.89 7.30 -39.45
C ASP A 626 5.99 8.38 -39.62
N THR A 627 5.98 9.09 -40.75
CA THR A 627 6.94 10.15 -41.08
C THR A 627 6.41 11.55 -40.77
N LEU A 628 5.17 11.70 -40.31
CA LEU A 628 4.62 13.01 -39.92
C LEU A 628 5.50 13.61 -38.82
N GLU A 629 5.99 14.83 -39.03
CA GLU A 629 6.83 15.51 -38.04
C GLU A 629 6.02 15.80 -36.78
N VAL A 630 6.60 15.46 -35.63
CA VAL A 630 5.95 15.66 -34.34
C VAL A 630 6.21 17.09 -33.86
N ASP A 631 5.22 17.96 -34.04
CA ASP A 631 5.22 19.30 -33.49
C ASP A 631 4.16 19.45 -32.40
N LEU A 632 4.63 19.53 -31.15
CA LEU A 632 3.81 19.69 -29.96
C LEU A 632 3.79 21.13 -29.42
N LEU A 633 4.57 22.04 -30.04
CA LEU A 633 4.76 23.41 -29.56
C LEU A 633 3.92 24.42 -30.34
N SER A 634 3.63 24.15 -31.61
CA SER A 634 2.79 25.03 -32.43
C SER A 634 1.30 24.95 -32.09
N GLU A 635 0.56 25.99 -32.47
CA GLU A 635 -0.91 26.05 -32.34
C GLU A 635 -1.59 24.87 -33.03
N GLU A 636 -2.71 24.40 -32.50
CA GLU A 636 -3.45 23.26 -33.04
C GLU A 636 -3.97 23.51 -34.47
N PRO A 637 -3.91 22.53 -35.39
CA PRO A 637 -4.39 22.71 -36.77
C PRO A 637 -5.90 22.97 -36.85
N LEU A 638 -6.65 22.40 -35.90
CA LEU A 638 -8.10 22.52 -35.79
C LEU A 638 -8.50 22.64 -34.32
N LEU A 639 -9.48 23.50 -34.03
CA LEU A 639 -9.97 23.70 -32.66
C LEU A 639 -10.82 22.52 -32.21
N TRP A 640 -10.59 22.00 -31.02
CA TRP A 640 -11.41 20.94 -30.45
C TRP A 640 -12.81 21.44 -30.02
N VAL A 641 -13.87 20.80 -30.52
CA VAL A 641 -15.27 21.15 -30.19
C VAL A 641 -15.84 20.24 -29.11
N GLY A 642 -15.47 18.96 -29.17
CA GLY A 642 -16.00 17.93 -28.28
C GLY A 642 -15.50 16.55 -28.66
N SER A 643 -15.78 15.57 -27.80
CA SER A 643 -15.51 14.16 -28.11
C SER A 643 -16.47 13.24 -27.36
N THR A 644 -16.81 12.13 -27.99
CA THR A 644 -17.55 11.02 -27.41
C THR A 644 -16.60 9.83 -27.22
N ASP A 645 -17.12 8.69 -26.77
CA ASP A 645 -16.39 7.42 -26.73
C ASP A 645 -15.79 6.99 -28.09
N ARG A 646 -16.48 7.28 -29.19
CA ARG A 646 -16.08 6.88 -30.56
C ARG A 646 -15.67 8.02 -31.47
N HIS A 647 -16.06 9.25 -31.15
CA HIS A 647 -15.95 10.40 -32.05
C HIS A 647 -15.11 11.53 -31.47
N LEU A 648 -14.35 12.18 -32.36
CA LEU A 648 -13.70 13.46 -32.09
C LEU A 648 -14.30 14.51 -33.03
N LEU A 649 -14.72 15.64 -32.47
CA LEU A 649 -15.27 16.75 -33.23
C LEU A 649 -14.28 17.92 -33.23
N LEU A 650 -13.84 18.29 -34.42
CA LEU A 650 -12.86 19.34 -34.66
C LEU A 650 -13.50 20.46 -35.50
N ARG A 651 -13.17 21.71 -35.22
CA ARG A 651 -13.71 22.90 -35.89
C ARG A 651 -12.82 23.26 -37.06
N GLU A 652 -13.39 23.29 -38.26
CA GLU A 652 -12.69 23.74 -39.49
C GLU A 652 -13.03 25.20 -39.85
N ALA A 653 -14.27 25.60 -39.58
CA ALA A 653 -14.80 26.95 -39.78
C ALA A 653 -15.98 27.19 -38.82
N GLU A 654 -16.48 28.42 -38.68
CA GLU A 654 -17.60 28.75 -37.78
C GLU A 654 -18.83 27.84 -38.02
N ASP A 655 -19.12 27.54 -39.28
CA ASP A 655 -20.26 26.75 -39.75
C ASP A 655 -19.90 25.29 -40.10
N ALA A 656 -18.66 24.85 -39.85
CA ALA A 656 -18.19 23.53 -40.28
C ALA A 656 -17.37 22.79 -39.22
N ILE A 657 -17.75 21.52 -39.00
CA ILE A 657 -17.06 20.60 -38.11
C ILE A 657 -16.58 19.36 -38.88
N LEU A 658 -15.46 18.80 -38.45
CA LEU A 658 -14.99 17.49 -38.83
C LEU A 658 -15.34 16.51 -37.71
N VAL A 659 -16.03 15.43 -38.05
CA VAL A 659 -16.25 14.30 -37.15
C VAL A 659 -15.28 13.19 -37.56
N VAL A 660 -14.37 12.86 -36.66
CA VAL A 660 -13.44 11.75 -36.81
C VAL A 660 -13.99 10.57 -36.01
N HIS A 661 -14.39 9.52 -36.69
CA HIS A 661 -14.83 8.27 -36.08
C HIS A 661 -13.60 7.38 -35.83
N LEU A 662 -13.19 7.30 -34.57
CA LEU A 662 -11.93 6.67 -34.15
C LEU A 662 -11.95 5.14 -34.23
N GLU A 663 -13.12 4.51 -34.11
CA GLU A 663 -13.27 3.06 -34.29
C GLU A 663 -13.29 2.65 -35.77
N LYS A 664 -14.06 3.37 -36.62
CA LYS A 664 -14.13 3.13 -38.07
C LYS A 664 -12.90 3.69 -38.81
N MET A 665 -12.09 4.51 -38.14
CA MET A 665 -10.95 5.25 -38.71
C MET A 665 -11.35 6.02 -39.98
N LYS A 666 -12.39 6.86 -39.86
CA LYS A 666 -12.87 7.73 -40.93
C LYS A 666 -13.06 9.15 -40.44
N ALA A 667 -12.93 10.12 -41.34
CA ALA A 667 -13.19 11.52 -41.07
C ALA A 667 -14.19 12.08 -42.10
N THR A 668 -15.18 12.82 -41.61
CA THR A 668 -16.23 13.40 -42.44
C THR A 668 -16.46 14.84 -42.03
N ARG A 669 -16.56 15.74 -43.01
CA ARG A 669 -16.88 17.15 -42.81
C ARG A 669 -18.39 17.35 -42.90
N PHE A 670 -18.93 18.07 -41.93
CA PHE A 670 -20.32 18.49 -41.86
C PHE A 670 -20.39 20.01 -41.76
N ALA A 671 -21.16 20.65 -42.64
CA ALA A 671 -21.35 22.10 -42.65
C ALA A 671 -22.82 22.48 -42.58
N SER A 672 -23.12 23.45 -41.71
CA SER A 672 -24.45 24.03 -41.52
C SER A 672 -24.32 25.34 -40.76
N PRO A 673 -25.13 26.38 -41.07
CA PRO A 673 -25.15 27.64 -40.32
C PRO A 673 -25.36 27.44 -38.81
N HIS A 674 -26.08 26.37 -38.44
CA HIS A 674 -26.40 26.06 -37.04
C HIS A 674 -25.21 25.52 -36.25
N PHE A 675 -24.10 25.09 -36.86
CA PHE A 675 -22.94 24.59 -36.11
C PHE A 675 -22.17 25.67 -35.36
N LYS A 676 -22.46 26.95 -35.63
CA LYS A 676 -21.88 28.07 -34.91
C LYS A 676 -22.18 27.95 -33.41
N ASP A 677 -21.13 27.95 -32.59
CA ASP A 677 -21.19 27.87 -31.11
C ASP A 677 -21.92 26.64 -30.53
N LEU A 678 -22.14 25.59 -31.35
CA LEU A 678 -22.66 24.32 -30.86
C LEU A 678 -21.58 23.47 -30.21
N HIS A 679 -21.91 22.96 -29.03
CA HIS A 679 -21.13 22.00 -28.26
C HIS A 679 -21.96 20.75 -27.96
N ILE A 680 -21.29 19.60 -27.88
CA ILE A 680 -21.95 18.32 -27.60
C ILE A 680 -22.51 18.35 -26.17
N ALA A 681 -23.78 18.00 -26.04
CA ALA A 681 -24.48 17.75 -24.78
C ALA A 681 -24.57 16.25 -24.47
N ASP A 682 -24.91 15.42 -25.47
CA ASP A 682 -25.00 13.95 -25.33
C ASP A 682 -24.85 13.25 -26.70
N PHE A 683 -24.71 11.92 -26.70
CA PHE A 683 -24.53 11.10 -27.91
C PHE A 683 -25.05 9.67 -27.74
N ILE A 684 -25.62 9.09 -28.81
CA ILE A 684 -26.00 7.67 -28.90
C ILE A 684 -25.18 6.97 -29.99
N PRO A 685 -24.32 5.99 -29.63
CA PRO A 685 -23.42 5.32 -30.57
C PRO A 685 -24.03 4.41 -31.63
N THR A 686 -25.26 3.92 -31.46
CA THR A 686 -25.88 3.01 -32.44
C THR A 686 -26.24 3.70 -33.73
N ASP A 687 -26.72 4.93 -33.62
CA ASP A 687 -27.35 5.66 -34.72
C ASP A 687 -26.58 6.93 -35.08
N ASP A 688 -25.36 7.09 -34.56
CA ASP A 688 -24.52 8.27 -34.70
C ASP A 688 -25.32 9.58 -34.45
N THR A 689 -26.15 9.55 -33.39
CA THR A 689 -27.05 10.65 -33.04
C THR A 689 -26.44 11.52 -31.96
N PHE A 690 -26.28 12.80 -32.26
CA PHE A 690 -25.69 13.81 -31.40
C PHE A 690 -26.75 14.77 -30.89
N LEU A 691 -26.62 15.16 -29.62
CA LEU A 691 -27.36 16.27 -29.04
C LEU A 691 -26.39 17.41 -28.79
N PHE A 692 -26.71 18.59 -29.29
CA PHE A 692 -25.93 19.81 -29.16
C PHE A 692 -26.65 20.86 -28.32
N ARG A 693 -25.86 21.66 -27.62
CA ARG A 693 -26.27 22.90 -26.93
C ARG A 693 -25.50 24.07 -27.53
N ASN A 694 -26.14 25.23 -27.61
CA ASN A 694 -25.46 26.46 -28.00
C ASN A 694 -24.91 27.15 -26.72
N LEU A 695 -23.69 27.69 -26.79
CA LEU A 695 -23.07 28.38 -25.65
C LEU A 695 -23.54 29.83 -25.47
N GLU A 696 -23.91 30.52 -26.55
CA GLU A 696 -24.45 31.88 -26.50
C GLU A 696 -25.91 31.89 -26.07
N ASP A 697 -26.73 31.00 -26.65
CA ASP A 697 -28.13 30.77 -26.24
C ASP A 697 -28.29 29.36 -25.65
N PRO A 698 -28.30 29.21 -24.31
CA PRO A 698 -28.34 27.90 -23.67
C PRO A 698 -29.74 27.26 -23.70
N LEU A 699 -30.76 27.87 -24.32
CA LEU A 699 -32.13 27.34 -24.35
C LEU A 699 -32.36 26.29 -25.45
N PRO A 700 -32.09 26.55 -26.73
CA PRO A 700 -32.32 25.58 -27.79
C PRO A 700 -31.40 24.36 -27.67
N ARG A 701 -31.96 23.19 -27.96
CA ARG A 701 -31.23 21.93 -28.11
C ARG A 701 -31.42 21.40 -29.51
N TRP A 702 -30.31 21.07 -30.15
CA TRP A 702 -30.26 20.60 -31.53
C TRP A 702 -29.89 19.12 -31.52
N ARG A 703 -30.74 18.27 -32.09
CA ARG A 703 -30.43 16.86 -32.32
C ARG A 703 -30.05 16.68 -33.78
N ALA A 704 -28.99 15.95 -34.07
CA ALA A 704 -28.54 15.66 -35.42
C ALA A 704 -28.06 14.21 -35.55
N GLU A 705 -28.28 13.64 -36.73
CA GLU A 705 -27.67 12.36 -37.14
C GLU A 705 -26.48 12.70 -38.04
N LEU A 706 -25.26 12.37 -37.57
CA LEU A 706 -24.01 12.68 -38.27
C LEU A 706 -23.22 11.39 -38.52
N SER A 707 -23.48 10.74 -39.65
CA SER A 707 -22.82 9.50 -40.05
C SER A 707 -22.28 9.56 -41.48
N ASP A 708 -21.60 8.49 -41.90
CA ASP A 708 -21.17 8.30 -43.28
C ASP A 708 -22.34 8.24 -44.28
N GLU A 709 -23.55 7.95 -43.80
CA GLU A 709 -24.74 7.72 -44.63
C GLU A 709 -25.78 8.82 -44.46
N LYS A 710 -25.89 9.43 -43.27
CA LYS A 710 -26.90 10.44 -42.94
C LYS A 710 -26.28 11.73 -42.41
N SER A 711 -26.86 12.87 -42.79
CA SER A 711 -26.42 14.20 -42.35
C SER A 711 -27.59 15.17 -42.32
N ALA A 712 -28.24 15.29 -41.17
CA ALA A 712 -29.31 16.26 -40.97
C ALA A 712 -29.50 16.56 -39.48
N PHE A 713 -29.97 17.76 -39.17
CA PHE A 713 -30.66 17.98 -37.91
C PHE A 713 -32.00 17.24 -37.93
N THR A 714 -32.36 16.63 -36.81
CA THR A 714 -33.59 15.83 -36.66
C THR A 714 -34.51 16.39 -35.59
N ALA A 715 -34.07 17.36 -34.79
CA ALA A 715 -34.93 18.14 -33.89
C ALA A 715 -34.26 19.45 -33.44
N CYS A 716 -35.08 20.46 -33.19
CA CYS A 716 -34.75 21.66 -32.42
C CYS A 716 -35.88 21.94 -31.42
N PHE A 717 -35.57 22.05 -30.13
CA PHE A 717 -36.57 22.28 -29.06
C PHE A 717 -36.00 23.08 -27.88
N ASP A 718 -36.89 23.69 -27.08
CA ASP A 718 -36.52 24.47 -25.89
C ASP A 718 -36.40 23.55 -24.66
N ILE A 719 -35.24 23.55 -24.00
CA ILE A 719 -34.98 22.74 -22.81
C ILE A 719 -35.88 23.11 -21.60
N ARG A 720 -36.50 24.30 -21.58
CA ARG A 720 -37.43 24.70 -20.51
C ARG A 720 -38.73 23.91 -20.51
N GLU A 721 -39.07 23.22 -21.59
CA GLU A 721 -40.25 22.35 -21.63
C GLU A 721 -40.15 21.17 -20.65
N PHE A 722 -38.96 20.88 -20.15
CA PHE A 722 -38.71 19.87 -19.12
C PHE A 722 -38.96 20.41 -17.71
N CYS A 723 -38.96 21.73 -17.52
CA CYS A 723 -39.28 22.37 -16.26
C CYS A 723 -40.79 22.35 -15.98
N GLU A 724 -41.18 22.16 -14.72
CA GLU A 724 -42.59 22.21 -14.32
C GLU A 724 -42.92 23.50 -13.56
N GLN A 725 -41.91 24.18 -13.02
CA GLN A 725 -42.06 25.40 -12.22
C GLN A 725 -41.23 26.54 -12.82
N GLU A 726 -41.66 27.79 -12.66
CA GLU A 726 -40.92 28.95 -13.18
C GLU A 726 -39.51 29.11 -12.56
N ASN A 727 -39.29 28.59 -11.35
CA ASN A 727 -37.99 28.63 -10.68
C ASN A 727 -37.10 27.41 -11.04
N ASP A 728 -37.57 26.48 -11.87
CA ASP A 728 -36.77 25.34 -12.32
C ASP A 728 -35.81 25.78 -13.43
N GLY A 729 -34.52 25.51 -13.25
CA GLY A 729 -33.47 25.73 -14.24
C GLY A 729 -32.93 24.38 -14.74
N PRO A 730 -32.96 24.10 -16.06
CA PRO A 730 -32.36 22.89 -16.60
C PRO A 730 -30.83 23.03 -16.63
N LEU A 731 -30.13 22.03 -16.11
CA LEU A 731 -28.66 22.00 -16.04
C LEU A 731 -28.06 21.14 -17.15
N ALA A 732 -28.66 19.98 -17.43
CA ALA A 732 -28.19 19.03 -18.43
C ALA A 732 -29.37 18.27 -19.05
N ILE A 733 -29.16 17.74 -20.26
CA ILE A 733 -30.14 16.92 -20.97
C ILE A 733 -29.43 15.78 -21.70
N TYR A 734 -30.06 14.62 -21.71
CA TYR A 734 -29.56 13.39 -22.29
C TYR A 734 -30.64 12.76 -23.18
N LEU A 735 -30.24 12.14 -24.29
CA LEU A 735 -31.10 11.41 -25.22
C LEU A 735 -31.65 10.13 -24.55
N SER A 736 -32.69 9.51 -25.10
CA SER A 736 -33.04 8.13 -24.76
C SER A 736 -32.64 7.18 -25.88
N SER A 737 -32.04 6.06 -25.51
CA SER A 737 -31.70 4.97 -26.42
C SER A 737 -32.92 4.19 -26.94
N GLU A 738 -34.07 4.30 -26.27
CA GLU A 738 -35.26 3.52 -26.61
C GLU A 738 -36.19 4.27 -27.55
N ARG A 739 -36.30 5.59 -27.37
CA ARG A 739 -37.24 6.44 -28.08
C ARG A 739 -36.62 7.78 -28.37
N VAL A 740 -36.65 8.14 -29.65
CA VAL A 740 -36.13 9.40 -30.19
C VAL A 740 -36.74 10.64 -29.52
N THR A 741 -38.00 10.57 -29.05
CA THR A 741 -38.70 11.69 -28.39
C THR A 741 -38.55 11.77 -26.87
N ASP A 742 -37.92 10.77 -26.25
CA ASP A 742 -37.76 10.71 -24.80
C ASP A 742 -36.38 11.23 -24.42
N TYR A 743 -36.33 12.06 -23.37
CA TYR A 743 -35.10 12.66 -22.87
C TYR A 743 -35.06 12.59 -21.36
N TYR A 744 -33.84 12.63 -20.84
CA TYR A 744 -33.60 12.78 -19.41
C TYR A 744 -33.04 14.17 -19.15
N ALA A 745 -33.68 14.94 -18.27
CA ALA A 745 -33.27 16.29 -17.93
C ALA A 745 -32.91 16.39 -16.44
N LEU A 746 -31.76 16.99 -16.16
CA LEU A 746 -31.36 17.38 -14.81
C LEU A 746 -31.86 18.81 -14.56
N ILE A 747 -32.69 18.97 -13.54
CA ILE A 747 -33.36 20.22 -13.19
C ILE A 747 -32.92 20.63 -11.79
N ARG A 748 -32.51 21.88 -11.62
CA ARG A 748 -32.20 22.50 -10.32
C ARG A 748 -33.17 23.63 -10.00
N ASP A 749 -33.38 23.90 -8.72
CA ASP A 749 -34.05 25.12 -8.30
C ASP A 749 -33.08 26.30 -8.40
N ILE A 750 -33.42 27.30 -9.20
CA ILE A 750 -32.61 28.51 -9.39
C ILE A 750 -32.41 29.25 -8.07
N LYS A 751 -33.37 29.16 -7.14
CA LYS A 751 -33.28 29.78 -5.81
C LYS A 751 -32.50 28.95 -4.79
N GLY A 752 -32.14 27.71 -5.13
CA GLY A 752 -31.42 26.78 -4.24
C GLY A 752 -32.22 26.32 -3.01
N VAL A 753 -33.56 26.46 -3.01
CA VAL A 753 -34.43 26.11 -1.88
C VAL A 753 -34.86 24.65 -1.95
N LYS A 754 -35.09 24.13 -3.16
CA LYS A 754 -35.49 22.74 -3.41
C LYS A 754 -34.32 21.92 -3.94
N PRO A 755 -34.28 20.62 -3.63
CA PRO A 755 -33.26 19.74 -4.17
C PRO A 755 -33.42 19.57 -5.68
N GLY A 756 -32.29 19.41 -6.37
CA GLY A 756 -32.31 19.07 -7.79
C GLY A 756 -32.97 17.71 -8.04
N ARG A 757 -33.49 17.53 -9.25
CA ARG A 757 -34.18 16.31 -9.68
C ARG A 757 -33.77 15.93 -11.08
N VAL A 758 -33.77 14.62 -11.36
CA VAL A 758 -33.74 14.12 -12.73
C VAL A 758 -35.15 13.73 -13.11
N VAL A 759 -35.57 14.13 -14.32
CA VAL A 759 -36.85 13.73 -14.90
C VAL A 759 -36.62 13.03 -16.24
N ARG A 760 -37.34 11.94 -16.49
CA ARG A 760 -37.50 11.37 -17.82
C ARG A 760 -38.81 11.89 -18.40
N LYS A 761 -38.76 12.57 -19.53
CA LYS A 761 -39.94 13.18 -20.14
C LYS A 761 -39.92 13.02 -21.65
N ARG A 762 -41.11 12.82 -22.22
CA ARG A 762 -41.35 12.82 -23.66
C ARG A 762 -41.68 14.23 -24.14
N LEU A 763 -41.00 14.69 -25.19
CA LEU A 763 -41.31 15.98 -25.83
C LEU A 763 -42.76 16.02 -26.33
N GLY A 764 -43.42 17.17 -26.11
CA GLY A 764 -44.80 17.40 -26.56
C GLY A 764 -45.89 16.64 -25.80
N ASN A 765 -45.57 15.97 -24.69
CA ASN A 765 -46.54 15.29 -23.82
C ASN A 765 -46.69 16.05 -22.49
N ARG A 766 -47.91 16.51 -22.16
CA ARG A 766 -48.24 17.19 -20.89
C ARG A 766 -48.61 16.22 -19.75
N SER A 767 -48.31 14.93 -19.91
CA SER A 767 -48.59 13.94 -18.88
C SER A 767 -47.94 14.35 -17.55
N PRO A 768 -48.69 14.36 -16.43
CA PRO A 768 -48.14 14.61 -15.10
C PRO A 768 -47.27 13.46 -14.59
N VAL A 769 -47.27 12.31 -15.28
CA VAL A 769 -46.48 11.14 -14.93
C VAL A 769 -45.14 11.22 -15.67
N SER A 770 -44.17 11.90 -15.06
CA SER A 770 -42.76 11.79 -15.40
C SER A 770 -42.08 10.86 -14.38
N ASP A 771 -41.29 9.90 -14.85
CA ASP A 771 -40.38 9.21 -13.94
C ASP A 771 -39.44 10.28 -13.41
N SER A 772 -39.38 10.46 -12.09
CA SER A 772 -38.53 11.46 -11.49
C SER A 772 -37.86 10.92 -10.24
N ILE A 773 -36.60 11.33 -10.04
CA ILE A 773 -35.84 11.01 -8.85
C ILE A 773 -35.28 12.30 -8.25
N LYS A 774 -35.48 12.47 -6.95
CA LYS A 774 -34.92 13.59 -6.17
C LYS A 774 -33.47 13.28 -5.80
N ILE A 775 -32.59 14.25 -6.01
CA ILE A 775 -31.14 14.14 -5.80
C ILE A 775 -30.79 14.82 -4.47
N GLY A 776 -30.97 14.09 -3.36
CA GLY A 776 -30.55 14.55 -2.01
C GLY A 776 -31.18 15.87 -1.57
N ASN A 777 -30.55 16.56 -0.60
CA ASN A 777 -30.94 17.90 -0.10
C ASN A 777 -29.88 18.98 -0.41
N LYS A 778 -28.85 18.68 -1.22
CA LYS A 778 -27.67 19.54 -1.43
C LYS A 778 -27.69 20.28 -2.78
N VAL A 779 -26.93 21.38 -2.85
CA VAL A 779 -26.95 22.40 -3.92
C VAL A 779 -26.25 21.96 -5.22
N ASN A 780 -25.21 21.12 -5.13
CA ASN A 780 -24.46 20.64 -6.30
C ASN A 780 -24.96 19.25 -6.72
N THR A 781 -25.78 19.22 -7.77
CA THR A 781 -26.30 17.98 -8.37
C THR A 781 -25.62 17.73 -9.71
N ASP A 782 -25.15 16.50 -9.91
CA ASP A 782 -24.59 16.06 -11.19
C ASP A 782 -25.29 14.76 -11.63
N MET A 783 -25.43 14.62 -12.94
CA MET A 783 -26.01 13.47 -13.61
C MET A 783 -25.13 13.17 -14.82
N ARG A 784 -24.70 11.92 -14.98
CA ARG A 784 -23.92 11.48 -16.14
C ARG A 784 -24.42 10.15 -16.67
N ARG A 785 -24.32 9.96 -17.99
CA ARG A 785 -24.64 8.69 -18.65
C ARG A 785 -23.57 7.64 -18.33
N LEU A 786 -24.03 6.52 -17.77
CA LEU A 786 -23.22 5.34 -17.52
C LEU A 786 -23.31 4.34 -18.68
N SER A 787 -24.48 4.17 -19.29
CA SER A 787 -24.67 3.28 -20.45
C SER A 787 -25.80 3.82 -21.31
N TRP A 788 -25.74 3.49 -22.60
CA TRP A 788 -26.80 3.79 -23.58
C TRP A 788 -27.56 2.52 -23.99
N HIS A 789 -27.15 1.31 -23.59
CA HIS A 789 -27.95 0.10 -23.88
C HIS A 789 -27.83 -0.98 -22.79
N PRO A 790 -28.81 -1.05 -21.86
CA PRO A 790 -29.90 -0.09 -21.67
C PRO A 790 -29.40 1.25 -21.09
N ASP A 791 -30.20 2.31 -21.21
CA ASP A 791 -29.92 3.59 -20.55
C ASP A 791 -29.66 3.39 -19.05
N LYS A 792 -28.48 3.85 -18.59
CA LYS A 792 -28.11 3.90 -17.18
C LYS A 792 -27.45 5.22 -16.87
N PHE A 793 -27.70 5.75 -15.68
CA PHE A 793 -27.17 7.04 -15.24
C PHE A 793 -26.55 6.94 -13.85
N ILE A 794 -25.45 7.64 -13.64
CA ILE A 794 -24.96 7.94 -12.29
C ILE A 794 -25.58 9.27 -11.88
N ILE A 795 -26.26 9.26 -10.74
CA ILE A 795 -26.91 10.43 -10.16
C ILE A 795 -26.42 10.54 -8.72
N GLY A 796 -25.84 11.67 -8.34
CA GLY A 796 -25.30 11.81 -6.98
C GLY A 796 -25.19 13.24 -6.48
N ALA A 797 -25.01 13.33 -5.17
CA ALA A 797 -24.53 14.49 -4.43
C ALA A 797 -23.16 14.12 -3.81
N GLU A 798 -22.42 15.10 -3.28
CA GLU A 798 -21.03 14.98 -2.75
C GLU A 798 -20.71 13.69 -1.96
N ASP A 799 -21.69 13.08 -1.29
CA ASP A 799 -21.47 11.98 -0.34
C ASP A 799 -22.07 10.62 -0.78
N ILE A 800 -22.96 10.59 -1.79
CA ILE A 800 -23.67 9.37 -2.21
C ILE A 800 -23.91 9.37 -3.72
N MET A 801 -23.46 8.31 -4.40
CA MET A 801 -23.83 7.99 -5.77
C MET A 801 -24.91 6.91 -5.84
N LYS A 802 -25.90 7.14 -6.70
CA LYS A 802 -26.90 6.15 -7.10
C LYS A 802 -26.72 5.84 -8.58
N VAL A 803 -26.63 4.56 -8.90
CA VAL A 803 -26.77 4.10 -10.28
C VAL A 803 -28.25 3.89 -10.52
N CYS A 804 -28.79 4.61 -11.48
CA CYS A 804 -30.19 4.57 -11.86
C CYS A 804 -30.35 3.88 -13.21
N THR A 805 -31.39 3.05 -13.31
CA THR A 805 -31.77 2.42 -14.57
C THR A 805 -32.49 3.43 -15.49
N ARG A 806 -32.84 2.98 -16.70
CA ARG A 806 -33.64 3.73 -17.69
C ARG A 806 -34.95 4.34 -17.16
N ASN A 807 -35.53 3.80 -16.09
CA ASN A 807 -36.77 4.33 -15.48
C ASN A 807 -36.48 5.20 -14.26
N LEU A 808 -35.22 5.65 -14.09
CA LEU A 808 -34.74 6.40 -12.93
C LEU A 808 -34.95 5.68 -11.58
N THR A 809 -35.18 4.37 -11.60
CA THR A 809 -35.18 3.54 -10.39
C THR A 809 -33.74 3.29 -9.94
N SER A 810 -33.49 3.43 -8.64
CA SER A 810 -32.18 3.13 -8.05
C SER A 810 -31.89 1.64 -8.19
N ASP A 811 -30.85 1.29 -8.94
CA ASP A 811 -30.36 -0.08 -9.11
C ASP A 811 -29.51 -0.47 -7.88
N TYR A 812 -28.48 0.33 -7.58
CA TYR A 812 -27.63 0.17 -6.41
C TYR A 812 -26.96 1.49 -6.01
N LYS A 813 -26.39 1.51 -4.80
CA LYS A 813 -25.59 2.63 -4.28
C LYS A 813 -24.11 2.31 -4.42
N VAL A 814 -23.33 3.32 -4.78
CA VAL A 814 -21.87 3.26 -4.72
C VAL A 814 -21.46 4.20 -3.60
N ASP A 815 -20.78 3.66 -2.59
CA ASP A 815 -20.25 4.43 -1.45
C ASP A 815 -18.97 5.18 -1.85
N MET A 816 -19.08 5.99 -2.90
CA MET A 816 -18.05 6.92 -3.37
C MET A 816 -18.72 8.24 -3.81
N PRO A 817 -18.05 9.40 -3.67
CA PRO A 817 -18.47 10.66 -4.28
C PRO A 817 -18.57 10.58 -5.80
N PRO A 818 -19.46 11.35 -6.46
CA PRO A 818 -19.50 11.46 -7.92
C PRO A 818 -18.18 11.96 -8.51
N GLY A 819 -17.51 12.91 -7.85
CA GLY A 819 -16.26 13.51 -8.32
C GLY A 819 -15.07 12.54 -8.42
N ASP A 820 -15.23 11.32 -7.93
CA ASP A 820 -14.14 10.39 -7.74
C ASP A 820 -14.03 9.39 -8.90
N ILE A 821 -15.11 8.87 -9.49
CA ILE A 821 -14.97 7.91 -10.62
C ILE A 821 -14.42 8.61 -11.87
N TRP A 822 -13.35 8.11 -12.49
CA TRP A 822 -12.74 8.79 -13.64
C TRP A 822 -12.66 7.97 -14.93
N ALA A 823 -12.30 6.68 -14.86
CA ALA A 823 -12.29 5.81 -16.04
C ALA A 823 -12.51 4.34 -15.69
N ILE A 824 -13.13 3.59 -16.60
CA ILE A 824 -13.29 2.14 -16.51
C ILE A 824 -12.53 1.51 -17.66
N ASP A 825 -11.54 0.69 -17.35
CA ASP A 825 -10.82 -0.13 -18.32
C ASP A 825 -11.37 -1.56 -18.25
N LEU A 826 -12.46 -1.77 -18.99
CA LEU A 826 -13.17 -3.05 -19.04
C LEU A 826 -12.28 -4.21 -19.52
N ALA A 827 -11.26 -3.94 -20.35
CA ALA A 827 -10.40 -4.98 -20.90
C ALA A 827 -9.43 -5.54 -19.85
N ASN A 828 -8.88 -4.66 -19.01
CA ASN A 828 -7.96 -5.05 -17.94
C ASN A 828 -8.66 -5.22 -16.58
N GLY A 829 -9.96 -4.93 -16.50
CA GLY A 829 -10.73 -5.04 -15.27
C GLY A 829 -10.37 -3.98 -14.23
N HIS A 830 -9.91 -2.81 -14.66
CA HIS A 830 -9.48 -1.75 -13.76
C HIS A 830 -10.47 -0.61 -13.68
N PHE A 831 -10.59 -0.06 -12.48
CA PHE A 831 -11.33 1.15 -12.20
C PHE A 831 -10.37 2.25 -11.75
N TYR A 832 -10.44 3.40 -12.40
CA TYR A 832 -9.65 4.57 -12.09
C TYR A 832 -10.55 5.61 -11.46
N TYR A 833 -10.21 6.04 -10.26
CA TYR A 833 -10.98 7.02 -9.51
C TYR A 833 -10.07 7.93 -8.69
N PHE A 834 -10.44 9.18 -8.50
CA PHE A 834 -9.82 10.08 -7.54
C PHE A 834 -10.35 9.78 -6.15
N ASP A 835 -9.53 9.93 -5.12
CA ASP A 835 -9.96 9.97 -3.73
C ASP A 835 -9.14 11.07 -3.06
N ARG A 836 -9.78 12.16 -2.64
CA ARG A 836 -9.09 13.35 -2.09
C ARG A 836 -7.95 13.85 -3.01
N ALA A 837 -8.25 13.98 -4.31
CA ALA A 837 -7.31 14.33 -5.38
C ALA A 837 -6.22 13.28 -5.67
N LEU A 838 -6.30 12.06 -5.11
CA LEU A 838 -5.42 10.95 -5.46
C LEU A 838 -6.01 10.07 -6.54
N LEU A 839 -5.40 9.98 -7.73
CA LEU A 839 -5.83 8.96 -8.70
C LEU A 839 -5.44 7.57 -8.18
N LYS A 840 -6.45 6.80 -7.81
CA LYS A 840 -6.37 5.40 -7.43
C LYS A 840 -6.81 4.51 -8.58
N ARG A 841 -6.14 3.37 -8.68
CA ARG A 841 -6.54 2.24 -9.50
C ARG A 841 -6.99 1.13 -8.56
N THR A 842 -8.21 0.65 -8.74
CA THR A 842 -8.73 -0.54 -8.03
C THR A 842 -9.08 -1.60 -9.05
N ASP A 843 -8.73 -2.84 -8.73
CA ASP A 843 -9.08 -4.01 -9.54
C ASP A 843 -10.53 -4.40 -9.26
N LEU A 844 -11.24 -4.88 -10.29
CA LEU A 844 -12.65 -5.27 -10.19
C LEU A 844 -12.82 -6.53 -9.31
N ASP A 845 -13.04 -6.34 -8.01
CA ASP A 845 -13.55 -7.37 -7.08
C ASP A 845 -15.09 -7.37 -6.98
N PHE A 846 -15.78 -6.84 -8.00
CA PHE A 846 -17.23 -6.97 -8.12
C PHE A 846 -17.57 -8.18 -8.98
N GLU A 847 -18.39 -9.09 -8.45
CA GLU A 847 -18.93 -10.27 -9.17
C GLU A 847 -19.77 -9.93 -10.43
N ASN A 848 -19.77 -8.68 -10.92
CA ASN A 848 -20.72 -8.19 -11.91
C ASN A 848 -20.14 -7.16 -12.91
N THR A 849 -18.99 -7.43 -13.54
CA THR A 849 -18.50 -6.67 -14.71
C THR A 849 -19.55 -6.52 -15.81
N GLU A 850 -20.45 -7.51 -15.95
CA GLU A 850 -21.60 -7.46 -16.87
C GLU A 850 -22.55 -6.26 -16.62
N ARG A 851 -22.57 -5.69 -15.41
CA ARG A 851 -23.43 -4.53 -15.09
C ARG A 851 -22.99 -3.23 -15.77
N PHE A 852 -21.74 -3.19 -16.25
CA PHE A 852 -21.12 -2.07 -16.96
C PHE A 852 -20.88 -2.38 -18.45
N LEU A 853 -21.55 -3.40 -19.00
CA LEU A 853 -21.57 -3.63 -20.46
C LEU A 853 -22.13 -2.39 -21.18
N ASN A 854 -21.45 -1.99 -22.26
CA ASN A 854 -21.72 -0.75 -23.00
C ASN A 854 -21.56 0.54 -22.17
N SER A 855 -20.93 0.46 -20.99
CA SER A 855 -20.48 1.64 -20.29
C SER A 855 -19.24 2.20 -20.95
N GLY A 856 -19.44 3.18 -21.84
CA GLY A 856 -18.36 4.11 -22.18
C GLY A 856 -17.84 4.71 -20.88
N CYS A 857 -16.52 4.87 -20.75
CA CYS A 857 -15.90 5.40 -19.54
C CYS A 857 -16.69 6.60 -18.98
N CYS A 858 -17.05 6.58 -17.69
CA CYS A 858 -17.73 7.70 -17.06
C CYS A 858 -16.75 8.85 -16.87
N PHE A 859 -16.76 9.81 -17.79
CA PHE A 859 -15.95 11.01 -17.65
C PHE A 859 -16.67 12.04 -16.77
N PHE A 860 -16.16 12.23 -15.56
CA PHE A 860 -16.48 13.40 -14.74
C PHE A 860 -15.57 14.56 -15.16
N PHE A 861 -15.99 15.33 -16.16
CA PHE A 861 -15.42 16.66 -16.40
C PHE A 861 -16.26 17.68 -15.64
N GLN A 862 -15.87 17.98 -14.40
CA GLN A 862 -16.31 19.22 -13.75
C GLN A 862 -15.32 20.37 -14.00
N ASP A 863 -14.07 20.08 -14.38
CA ASP A 863 -13.08 21.10 -14.77
C ASP A 863 -12.26 20.66 -15.98
N HIS A 864 -11.91 21.61 -16.87
CA HIS A 864 -11.10 21.46 -18.09
C HIS A 864 -9.65 20.95 -17.87
N GLN A 865 -9.36 20.37 -16.71
CA GLN A 865 -8.02 20.12 -16.21
C GLN A 865 -7.55 18.66 -16.38
N LYS A 866 -8.42 17.75 -16.82
CA LYS A 866 -8.09 16.33 -17.07
C LYS A 866 -8.69 15.96 -18.41
N LEU A 867 -7.89 15.36 -19.29
CA LEU A 867 -8.16 15.36 -20.72
C LEU A 867 -8.20 13.95 -21.34
N GLY A 868 -7.51 12.98 -20.74
CA GLY A 868 -7.63 11.57 -21.10
C GLY A 868 -6.70 10.65 -20.30
N LEU A 869 -7.05 9.37 -20.23
CA LEU A 869 -6.25 8.32 -19.60
C LEU A 869 -5.84 7.27 -20.62
N CYS A 870 -4.56 6.94 -20.67
CA CYS A 870 -4.04 5.80 -21.40
C CYS A 870 -3.50 4.71 -20.47
N PRO A 871 -4.27 3.63 -20.23
CA PRO A 871 -3.80 2.49 -19.43
C PRO A 871 -2.59 1.79 -20.04
N ALA A 872 -2.48 1.74 -21.38
CA ALA A 872 -1.41 1.02 -22.06
C ALA A 872 -0.01 1.59 -21.77
N THR A 873 0.08 2.90 -21.57
CA THR A 873 1.33 3.62 -21.26
C THR A 873 1.37 4.16 -19.85
N ASN A 874 0.34 3.90 -19.04
CA ASN A 874 0.14 4.51 -17.72
C ASN A 874 0.22 6.04 -17.73
N THR A 875 -0.25 6.69 -18.80
CA THR A 875 -0.20 8.15 -18.93
C THR A 875 -1.57 8.80 -18.81
N LEU A 876 -1.67 9.83 -17.99
CA LEU A 876 -2.83 10.71 -17.83
C LEU A 876 -2.50 12.09 -18.44
N MET A 877 -3.34 12.58 -19.35
CA MET A 877 -3.20 13.92 -19.91
C MET A 877 -3.98 14.95 -19.09
N LEU A 878 -3.28 15.96 -18.58
CA LEU A 878 -3.78 17.01 -17.70
C LEU A 878 -3.84 18.35 -18.45
N GLY A 879 -4.95 19.06 -18.33
CA GLY A 879 -5.20 20.37 -18.93
C GLY A 879 -4.71 21.50 -18.05
N LEU A 880 -3.83 22.33 -18.59
CA LEU A 880 -3.22 23.49 -17.95
C LEU A 880 -3.68 24.78 -18.65
N GLY A 881 -4.97 24.88 -18.98
CA GLY A 881 -5.54 25.94 -19.82
C GLY A 881 -5.41 25.61 -21.31
N PRO A 882 -4.75 26.44 -22.14
CA PRO A 882 -4.51 26.13 -23.56
C PRO A 882 -3.43 25.06 -23.78
N LYS A 883 -2.72 24.67 -22.71
CA LYS A 883 -1.68 23.64 -22.74
C LYS A 883 -2.15 22.37 -22.04
N ALA A 884 -1.50 21.26 -22.33
CA ALA A 884 -1.63 20.00 -21.60
C ALA A 884 -0.26 19.49 -21.16
N ALA A 885 -0.23 18.63 -20.16
CA ALA A 885 0.94 17.84 -19.79
C ALA A 885 0.53 16.37 -19.65
N LEU A 886 1.46 15.45 -19.89
CA LEU A 886 1.25 14.02 -19.64
C LEU A 886 1.91 13.65 -18.33
N TYR A 887 1.18 12.96 -17.48
CA TYR A 887 1.66 12.40 -16.23
C TYR A 887 1.71 10.89 -16.33
N ASP A 888 2.89 10.30 -16.14
CA ASP A 888 3.10 8.87 -16.04
C ASP A 888 2.97 8.44 -14.58
N PHE A 889 1.86 7.78 -14.27
CA PHE A 889 1.54 7.35 -12.91
C PHE A 889 2.24 6.05 -12.49
N ALA A 890 2.94 5.36 -13.40
CA ALA A 890 3.78 4.22 -13.05
C ALA A 890 5.20 4.66 -12.65
N SER A 891 5.76 5.67 -13.33
CA SER A 891 7.10 6.19 -13.04
C SER A 891 7.13 7.45 -12.19
N ASN A 892 5.95 8.00 -11.84
CA ASN A 892 5.78 9.27 -11.13
C ASN A 892 6.52 10.44 -11.81
N LYS A 893 6.37 10.54 -13.13
CA LYS A 893 6.99 11.59 -13.95
C LYS A 893 5.95 12.42 -14.66
N ILE A 894 6.27 13.68 -14.89
CA ILE A 894 5.45 14.60 -15.67
C ILE A 894 6.22 15.16 -16.85
N SER A 895 5.55 15.24 -17.99
CA SER A 895 6.08 15.84 -19.20
C SER A 895 6.07 17.37 -19.10
N LYS A 896 6.94 18.03 -19.86
CA LYS A 896 6.79 19.47 -20.11
C LYS A 896 5.45 19.78 -20.78
N PRO A 897 4.84 20.95 -20.50
CA PRO A 897 3.56 21.32 -21.10
C PRO A 897 3.66 21.54 -22.63
N PHE A 898 2.70 20.98 -23.37
CA PHE A 898 2.52 21.09 -24.82
C PHE A 898 1.14 21.66 -25.18
N SER A 899 0.89 21.96 -26.46
CA SER A 899 -0.43 22.45 -26.91
C SER A 899 -1.49 21.35 -26.82
N TRP A 900 -2.58 21.59 -26.08
CA TRP A 900 -3.59 20.55 -25.77
C TRP A 900 -4.20 19.93 -27.02
N GLY A 901 -4.57 20.72 -28.03
CA GLY A 901 -5.23 20.21 -29.23
C GLY A 901 -4.30 19.57 -30.27
N ARG A 902 -3.01 19.38 -29.97
CA ARG A 902 -2.08 18.62 -30.83
C ARG A 902 -2.12 17.12 -30.60
N VAL A 903 -2.58 16.67 -29.43
CA VAL A 903 -2.65 15.26 -29.07
C VAL A 903 -4.10 14.85 -28.87
N ILE A 904 -4.52 13.83 -29.60
CA ILE A 904 -5.87 13.27 -29.53
C ILE A 904 -5.80 11.81 -29.07
N GLY A 905 -6.74 11.39 -28.22
CA GLY A 905 -6.81 10.02 -27.72
C GLY A 905 -8.07 9.30 -28.20
N THR A 906 -8.03 7.97 -28.25
CA THR A 906 -9.26 7.16 -28.25
C THR A 906 -9.94 7.26 -26.88
N LYS A 907 -11.16 6.73 -26.69
CA LYS A 907 -11.82 6.72 -25.37
C LYS A 907 -12.31 5.31 -25.00
N PRO A 908 -11.70 4.63 -24.01
CA PRO A 908 -10.49 5.05 -23.26
C PRO A 908 -9.29 5.21 -24.21
N ALA A 909 -8.31 6.05 -23.85
CA ALA A 909 -7.15 6.26 -24.72
C ALA A 909 -6.34 4.97 -24.72
N ARG A 910 -6.46 4.16 -25.75
CA ARG A 910 -5.55 3.04 -26.00
C ARG A 910 -4.33 3.53 -26.76
N LYS A 911 -4.53 4.62 -27.50
CA LYS A 911 -3.53 5.26 -28.33
C LYS A 911 -3.66 6.77 -28.25
N TRP A 912 -2.51 7.43 -28.34
CA TRP A 912 -2.37 8.86 -28.54
C TRP A 912 -1.94 9.11 -29.97
N TYR A 913 -2.63 10.02 -30.65
CA TYR A 913 -2.28 10.44 -31.99
C TYR A 913 -1.93 11.91 -32.01
N ILE A 914 -0.93 12.25 -32.83
CA ILE A 914 -0.74 13.62 -33.30
C ILE A 914 -1.36 13.71 -34.68
N TYR A 915 -1.90 14.88 -35.00
CA TYR A 915 -2.49 15.10 -36.30
C TYR A 915 -2.02 16.41 -36.94
N ASP A 916 -2.07 16.40 -38.26
CA ASP A 916 -1.98 17.59 -39.10
C ASP A 916 -3.15 17.61 -40.08
N TYR A 917 -3.55 18.80 -40.50
CA TYR A 917 -4.70 18.98 -41.37
C TYR A 917 -4.39 19.93 -42.53
N CYS A 918 -4.42 19.40 -43.75
CA CYS A 918 -4.32 20.20 -44.95
C CYS A 918 -5.73 20.53 -45.47
N LYS A 919 -6.14 21.78 -45.28
CA LYS A 919 -7.47 22.29 -45.68
C LYS A 919 -7.70 22.25 -47.18
N GLU A 920 -6.67 22.50 -47.98
CA GLU A 920 -6.75 22.60 -49.44
C GLU A 920 -7.14 21.27 -50.10
N ILE A 921 -6.54 20.18 -49.64
CA ILE A 921 -6.81 18.81 -50.14
C ILE A 921 -7.69 17.99 -49.18
N ARG A 922 -8.20 18.62 -48.11
CA ARG A 922 -9.04 18.01 -47.06
C ARG A 922 -8.51 16.66 -46.58
N THR A 923 -7.23 16.65 -46.21
CA THR A 923 -6.55 15.46 -45.71
C THR A 923 -6.19 15.68 -44.24
N LEU A 924 -6.68 14.78 -43.38
CA LEU A 924 -6.29 14.69 -41.98
C LEU A 924 -5.28 13.55 -41.85
N THR A 925 -4.06 13.87 -41.48
CA THR A 925 -3.00 12.88 -41.31
C THR A 925 -2.80 12.61 -39.82
N LEU A 926 -2.85 11.34 -39.42
CA LEU A 926 -2.62 10.89 -38.05
C LEU A 926 -1.29 10.15 -37.94
N ARG A 927 -0.58 10.35 -36.83
CA ARG A 927 0.55 9.53 -36.40
C ARG A 927 0.29 9.00 -35.01
N ASP A 928 0.40 7.68 -34.84
CA ASP A 928 0.34 7.05 -33.52
C ASP A 928 1.66 7.34 -32.79
N VAL A 929 1.59 8.08 -31.68
CA VAL A 929 2.77 8.45 -30.87
C VAL A 929 2.77 7.77 -29.51
N THR A 930 1.84 6.84 -29.28
CA THR A 930 1.58 6.23 -27.96
C THR A 930 2.85 5.78 -27.25
N LEU A 931 3.69 5.01 -27.93
CA LEU A 931 4.95 4.49 -27.36
C LEU A 931 6.09 5.52 -27.38
N GLU A 932 6.03 6.47 -28.31
CA GLU A 932 7.08 7.46 -28.54
C GLU A 932 6.96 8.69 -27.62
N LEU A 933 5.80 8.94 -27.01
CA LEU A 933 5.57 10.09 -26.11
C LEU A 933 6.59 10.18 -24.97
N SER A 934 7.07 9.03 -24.47
CA SER A 934 8.14 8.95 -23.47
C SER A 934 9.47 9.55 -23.95
N THR A 935 9.70 9.56 -25.26
CA THR A 935 10.93 10.08 -25.90
C THR A 935 10.74 11.45 -26.56
N LEU A 936 9.51 11.77 -26.99
CA LEU A 936 9.17 13.02 -27.68
C LEU A 936 9.04 14.21 -26.72
N LEU A 937 8.77 13.93 -25.45
CA LEU A 937 8.63 14.94 -24.41
C LEU A 937 9.76 14.83 -23.41
N GLU A 938 10.15 15.97 -22.86
CA GLU A 938 11.04 16.01 -21.69
C GLU A 938 10.23 15.72 -20.43
N TRP A 939 10.74 14.83 -19.58
CA TRP A 939 10.06 14.37 -18.37
C TRP A 939 10.84 14.74 -17.12
N GLU A 940 10.13 15.20 -16.10
CA GLU A 940 10.66 15.60 -14.80
C GLU A 940 9.98 14.78 -13.71
N GLU A 941 10.65 14.54 -12.59
CA GLU A 941 10.07 13.81 -11.46
C GLU A 941 8.96 14.66 -10.82
N ALA A 942 7.79 14.08 -10.58
CA ALA A 942 6.72 14.78 -9.90
C ALA A 942 7.01 14.80 -8.39
N GLU A 943 7.39 15.98 -7.86
CA GLU A 943 7.71 16.15 -6.44
C GLU A 943 6.50 15.86 -5.53
N THR A 944 6.69 14.98 -4.54
CA THR A 944 5.70 14.69 -3.49
C THR A 944 5.95 15.57 -2.26
N PRO A 945 4.99 16.41 -1.83
CA PRO A 945 5.14 17.21 -0.63
C PRO A 945 4.73 16.38 0.59
N LEU A 946 5.56 15.39 0.94
CA LEU A 946 5.56 14.84 2.30
C LEU A 946 6.53 15.60 3.22
N ASN A 947 7.38 16.48 2.67
CA ASN A 947 8.31 17.30 3.42
C ASN A 947 8.08 18.77 3.07
N GLY A 948 7.50 19.53 4.01
CA GLY A 948 7.06 20.93 3.86
C GLY A 948 8.13 21.99 3.51
N ARG A 949 8.93 21.77 2.46
CA ARG A 949 9.80 22.79 1.88
C ARG A 949 9.05 23.49 0.74
N LYS A 950 8.67 24.74 1.01
CA LYS A 950 8.30 25.72 -0.02
C LYS A 950 9.57 26.16 -0.76
N GLU A 951 10.07 25.35 -1.68
CA GLU A 951 11.00 25.85 -2.70
C GLU A 951 10.22 26.42 -3.90
N LYS A 952 10.88 27.31 -4.65
CA LYS A 952 10.29 28.09 -5.76
C LYS A 952 9.97 27.18 -6.95
N ASN A 953 8.88 26.42 -6.86
CA ASN A 953 8.38 25.63 -7.97
C ASN A 953 7.69 26.53 -9.01
N PRO A 954 7.87 26.29 -10.32
CA PRO A 954 7.16 27.02 -11.38
C PRO A 954 5.64 27.01 -11.18
N GLU A 955 4.93 28.09 -11.57
CA GLU A 955 3.47 28.23 -11.37
C GLU A 955 2.63 27.04 -11.89
N TRP A 956 3.12 26.31 -12.90
CA TRP A 956 2.44 25.13 -13.41
C TRP A 956 2.55 23.92 -12.47
N HIS A 957 3.67 23.74 -11.75
CA HIS A 957 3.76 22.75 -10.67
C HIS A 957 2.78 23.06 -9.53
N LEU A 958 2.59 24.35 -9.18
CA LEU A 958 1.58 24.77 -8.19
C LEU A 958 0.16 24.46 -8.65
N LYS A 959 -0.18 24.68 -9.92
CA LYS A 959 -1.47 24.25 -10.48
C LYS A 959 -1.63 22.73 -10.48
N LEU A 960 -0.56 21.98 -10.72
CA LEU A 960 -0.55 20.52 -10.59
C LEU A 960 -0.71 20.05 -9.14
N HIS A 961 -0.09 20.74 -8.18
CA HIS A 961 -0.25 20.49 -6.74
C HIS A 961 -1.69 20.64 -6.27
N ASP A 962 -2.42 21.62 -6.82
CA ASP A 962 -3.87 21.77 -6.56
C ASP A 962 -4.71 20.69 -7.26
N GLN A 963 -4.17 20.04 -8.30
CA GLN A 963 -4.95 19.21 -9.23
C GLN A 963 -4.82 17.71 -8.99
N VAL A 964 -3.65 17.20 -8.60
CA VAL A 964 -3.47 15.76 -8.42
C VAL A 964 -2.29 15.38 -7.51
N TYR A 965 -2.54 14.47 -6.56
CA TYR A 965 -1.51 13.64 -5.94
C TYR A 965 -1.63 12.22 -6.50
N PHE A 966 -0.56 11.43 -6.54
CA PHE A 966 -0.64 10.07 -7.08
C PHE A 966 0.04 9.09 -6.13
N GLY A 967 -0.72 8.12 -5.64
CA GLY A 967 -0.22 7.04 -4.78
C GLY A 967 -0.45 5.71 -5.46
N PHE A 968 0.60 5.15 -6.08
CA PHE A 968 0.56 3.76 -6.52
C PHE A 968 0.71 2.88 -5.27
N LYS A 969 -0.34 2.12 -4.89
CA LYS A 969 -0.26 1.16 -3.79
C LYS A 969 0.69 0.03 -4.16
N GLY A 970 1.94 0.18 -3.75
CA GLY A 970 3.01 -0.78 -3.93
C GLY A 970 4.00 -0.78 -2.77
N LYS A 971 3.50 -0.63 -1.53
CA LYS A 971 4.06 -1.06 -0.22
C LYS A 971 3.29 -0.36 0.90
N GLU A 972 3.21 -1.03 2.04
CA GLU A 972 2.43 -0.72 3.24
C GLU A 972 2.34 0.79 3.54
N GLU A 973 1.13 1.27 3.83
CA GLU A 973 0.89 2.61 4.36
C GLU A 973 1.68 2.77 5.67
N PRO A 974 2.35 3.92 5.91
CA PRO A 974 2.83 4.22 7.25
C PRO A 974 1.62 4.47 8.14
N GLU A 975 1.59 3.78 9.30
CA GLU A 975 0.57 3.94 10.33
C GLU A 975 0.34 5.42 10.64
N GLU A 976 -0.93 5.84 10.67
CA GLU A 976 -1.31 7.17 11.16
C GLU A 976 -0.71 7.39 12.57
N PRO A 977 -0.18 8.58 12.88
CA PRO A 977 0.23 8.86 14.24
C PRO A 977 -1.00 8.75 15.15
N PRO A 978 -0.85 8.11 16.33
CA PRO A 978 -1.97 7.91 17.24
C PRO A 978 -2.57 9.26 17.62
N ASN A 979 -3.90 9.37 17.53
CA ASN A 979 -4.69 10.50 18.00
C ASN A 979 -4.16 11.03 19.33
N GLY A 980 -3.50 12.18 19.26
CA GLY A 980 -3.08 12.96 20.42
C GLY A 980 -4.27 13.74 20.98
N GLU A 981 -4.78 13.23 22.08
CA GLU A 981 -5.36 13.93 23.23
C GLU A 981 -6.49 14.95 23.00
N GLU A 982 -7.66 14.54 23.49
CA GLU A 982 -8.81 15.36 23.86
C GLU A 982 -8.38 16.61 24.65
N HIS A 983 -8.51 17.79 24.04
CA HIS A 983 -8.66 19.02 24.83
C HIS A 983 -10.12 19.20 25.20
N SER A 984 -10.43 18.74 26.41
CA SER A 984 -11.60 19.09 27.20
C SER A 984 -11.69 20.61 27.40
N LEU A 985 -12.79 21.20 26.93
CA LEU A 985 -13.26 22.51 27.40
C LEU A 985 -14.63 22.30 28.03
N GLU A 986 -14.60 21.97 29.33
CA GLU A 986 -15.72 22.21 30.24
C GLU A 986 -15.83 23.72 30.52
N GLY A 987 -17.07 24.18 30.66
CA GLY A 987 -17.41 25.59 30.67
C GLY A 987 -17.42 26.30 32.03
N GLU A 988 -17.65 27.61 31.88
CA GLU A 988 -18.28 28.57 32.81
C GLU A 988 -17.48 29.05 34.04
N PRO A 989 -17.68 30.30 34.54
CA PRO A 989 -18.94 31.05 34.51
C PRO A 989 -18.90 32.56 34.16
N ASN A 990 -20.10 33.04 33.81
CA ASN A 990 -20.54 34.43 33.93
C ASN A 990 -20.37 34.94 35.37
N GLU A 991 -19.90 36.18 35.56
CA GLU A 991 -20.48 37.08 36.56
C GLU A 991 -20.43 38.56 36.14
N PRO A 992 -21.40 39.37 36.59
CA PRO A 992 -21.67 40.74 36.15
C PRO A 992 -21.13 41.80 37.15
N GLN A 993 -21.03 43.06 36.71
CA GLN A 993 -21.49 44.24 37.47
C GLN A 993 -21.23 45.55 36.70
N GLY A 994 -22.21 46.46 36.80
CA GLY A 994 -22.25 47.79 36.19
C GLY A 994 -21.25 48.79 36.79
N ASP A 995 -21.39 50.09 36.62
CA ASP A 995 -22.63 50.86 36.38
C ASP A 995 -22.24 52.32 35.95
N PRO A 996 -23.15 53.31 35.88
CA PRO A 996 -23.33 54.22 34.73
C PRO A 996 -22.57 55.57 34.85
N PRO A 997 -22.86 56.55 33.96
CA PRO A 997 -23.78 57.60 34.42
C PRO A 997 -24.75 58.16 33.37
N ARG A 998 -25.83 58.71 33.94
CA ARG A 998 -26.81 59.65 33.38
C ARG A 998 -26.59 60.91 34.25
N ILE A 999 -26.45 62.15 33.80
CA ILE A 999 -27.40 63.06 33.13
C ILE A 999 -26.58 64.31 32.71
N GLN A 1000 -27.08 65.00 31.68
CA GLN A 1000 -26.56 66.20 31.00
C GLN A 1000 -26.19 67.38 31.91
N GLU A 1001 -24.90 67.73 31.96
CA GLU A 1001 -24.26 69.06 31.77
C GLU A 1001 -22.74 68.90 31.89
#